data_AF-A0A1V6IT89-F1
#
_entry.id   AF-A0A1V6IT89-F1
#
_cell.length_a   1.000
_cell.length_b   1.000
_cell.length_c   1.000
_cell.angle_alpha   90.00
_cell.angle_beta   90.00
_cell.angle_gamma   90.00
#
_symmetry.space_group_name_H-M   'P 1'
#
loop_
_entity.id
_entity.type
_entity.pdbx_description
1 polymer ?
#
loop_
_entity_poly.entity_id
_entity_poly.type
_entity_poly.pdbx_seq_one_letter_code
_entity_poly.pdbx_strand_id
1 'polypeptide(L)'
;MIHQDRQDRRPKLNGRLPVKTLSIAAAVVVCIAVVALLFYQGFFLSLAFQMSRIKNTFSYYVLKEKPQFYYLDVEKNGQDMRIYRNDVLEITYRDEVVVKAVASDDLSGKYTYVRFEGLSSRSSDLGVLMKGIDFVNKLIRTGGMSGRSGTVNNYQILVHYLNDTIASVPLKIVITPQDWFRFAKESSNVEQQIDYLKKAIELNQNDVRVRKILAGIYAHHGRTDDAKKLYQQVLTIQSDDTTAMLELVKIHIKQKEFGAAAKLAGDLIKINPKETEGHLALGLALEEKKAWSKAAQHYREAVRLEPHNDAARFRLADAYKNGNMMSNAIDEYQYIVKHSREPEEALFALGDIYLKLKKTDEAIKCYREILRRQPKNPVAHANLAVAYAGSGKAQEELQSLKKAAALNPNEPTIRFNLGAVYERKKMYGDAAREYRHVLKINPSDTDALERLADLSLKNKQYSQAANYYERLKTKSSRKASVYANLGFAYGELKKYQAAASNYEKAIQLGAKEPVLRANLADTYEKMGMKKKAIALYEKMPASSKDASTALADLYLKEKNYQKAIAIYQKLAKQEPKKAGSYANLGFAYAAAGNYDQAIKHYNTALKFDSDDADIYDNLGEAYEKKGLYQKALETYKKAHALNPESPKAAQRIPRLNIQLLQERKRQNTGSE
;
A
#
# COMPACT_ATOMS: atom_id res chain seq x y z
N MET A 1 103.86 -10.41 -57.78
CA MET A 1 105.19 -11.08 -57.81
C MET A 1 104.98 -12.43 -57.15
N ILE A 2 104.94 -13.57 -57.82
CA ILE A 2 105.98 -14.12 -58.71
C ILE A 2 105.33 -14.78 -59.95
N HIS A 3 105.99 -14.55 -61.09
CA HIS A 3 105.76 -15.08 -62.45
C HIS A 3 105.88 -16.63 -62.52
N GLN A 4 104.98 -17.29 -63.26
CA GLN A 4 105.23 -18.01 -64.54
C GLN A 4 106.46 -18.93 -64.58
N ASP A 5 106.28 -20.22 -64.91
CA ASP A 5 106.48 -20.66 -66.31
C ASP A 5 105.85 -22.04 -66.65
N ARG A 6 105.60 -22.19 -67.96
CA ARG A 6 104.85 -23.21 -68.70
C ARG A 6 105.53 -24.59 -68.76
N GLN A 7 104.72 -25.62 -69.02
CA GLN A 7 104.98 -26.53 -70.14
C GLN A 7 103.72 -27.26 -70.65
N ASP A 8 103.52 -27.15 -71.97
CA ASP A 8 102.50 -27.77 -72.82
C ASP A 8 102.52 -29.30 -72.81
N ARG A 9 101.34 -29.94 -72.72
CA ARG A 9 101.02 -31.20 -73.45
C ARG A 9 99.52 -31.29 -73.77
N ARG A 10 99.17 -31.20 -75.06
CA ARG A 10 97.86 -31.65 -75.60
C ARG A 10 97.82 -33.18 -75.72
N PRO A 11 96.65 -33.81 -75.55
CA PRO A 11 96.31 -34.98 -76.35
C PRO A 11 94.98 -34.84 -77.11
N LYS A 12 94.92 -35.55 -78.24
CA LYS A 12 93.90 -35.56 -79.29
C LYS A 12 92.57 -36.16 -78.83
N LEU A 13 91.45 -35.55 -79.26
CA LEU A 13 90.12 -36.17 -79.29
C LEU A 13 90.09 -37.30 -80.34
N ASN A 14 89.53 -38.46 -79.98
CA ASN A 14 88.69 -39.30 -80.84
C ASN A 14 88.10 -40.47 -80.03
N GLY A 15 86.78 -40.66 -80.06
CA GLY A 15 86.13 -41.88 -79.56
C GLY A 15 84.60 -41.76 -79.41
N ARG A 16 83.86 -42.43 -80.30
CA ARG A 16 82.37 -42.53 -80.33
C ARG A 16 81.81 -43.23 -79.08
N LEU A 17 80.69 -42.73 -78.54
CA LEU A 17 79.91 -43.36 -77.45
C LEU A 17 78.98 -44.48 -77.99
N PRO A 18 78.93 -45.68 -77.37
CA PRO A 18 78.14 -46.81 -77.87
C PRO A 18 76.69 -46.83 -77.37
N VAL A 19 75.76 -47.11 -78.28
CA VAL A 19 74.28 -47.12 -78.17
C VAL A 19 73.71 -48.00 -77.02
N LYS A 20 74.49 -48.91 -76.44
CA LYS A 20 74.03 -49.84 -75.38
C LYS A 20 73.78 -49.17 -74.02
N THR A 21 74.36 -48.02 -73.75
CA THR A 21 74.14 -47.30 -72.48
C THR A 21 72.80 -46.54 -72.44
N LEU A 22 72.24 -46.16 -73.60
CA LEU A 22 70.94 -45.51 -73.68
C LEU A 22 69.77 -46.48 -73.44
N SER A 23 69.88 -47.72 -73.90
CA SER A 23 68.81 -48.72 -73.79
C SER A 23 68.61 -49.21 -72.35
N ILE A 24 69.71 -49.32 -71.58
CA ILE A 24 69.65 -49.72 -70.16
C ILE A 24 69.06 -48.60 -69.32
N ALA A 25 69.39 -47.33 -69.61
CA ALA A 25 68.80 -46.19 -68.92
C ALA A 25 67.27 -46.09 -69.17
N ALA A 26 66.81 -46.33 -70.40
CA ALA A 26 65.39 -46.33 -70.72
C ALA A 26 64.62 -47.46 -70.02
N ALA A 27 65.20 -48.66 -69.94
CA ALA A 27 64.59 -49.81 -69.25
C ALA A 27 64.45 -49.58 -67.74
N VAL A 28 65.45 -48.95 -67.10
CA VAL A 28 65.41 -48.62 -65.67
C VAL A 28 64.32 -47.59 -65.37
N VAL A 29 64.14 -46.58 -66.22
CA VAL A 29 63.07 -45.57 -66.06
C VAL A 29 61.68 -46.21 -66.18
N VAL A 30 61.49 -47.15 -67.11
CA VAL A 30 60.22 -47.87 -67.27
C VAL A 30 59.94 -48.78 -66.07
N CYS A 31 60.94 -49.50 -65.56
CA CYS A 31 60.79 -50.33 -64.35
C CYS A 31 60.45 -49.50 -63.11
N ILE A 32 61.08 -48.33 -62.93
CA ILE A 32 60.75 -47.41 -61.82
C ILE A 32 59.30 -46.90 -61.95
N ALA A 33 58.85 -46.60 -63.17
CA ALA A 33 57.48 -46.16 -63.42
C ALA A 33 56.44 -47.27 -63.12
N VAL A 34 56.74 -48.53 -63.42
CA VAL A 34 55.85 -49.69 -63.13
C VAL A 34 55.80 -50.02 -61.64
N VAL A 35 56.92 -49.92 -60.92
CA VAL A 35 56.97 -50.13 -59.46
C VAL A 35 56.20 -49.01 -58.72
N ALA A 36 56.28 -47.77 -59.19
CA ALA A 36 55.47 -46.67 -58.66
C ALA A 36 53.95 -46.86 -58.90
N LEU A 37 53.57 -47.55 -59.98
CA LEU A 37 52.18 -47.85 -60.36
C LEU A 37 51.53 -48.89 -59.45
N LEU A 38 52.32 -49.84 -58.94
CA LEU A 38 51.85 -50.96 -58.13
C LEU A 38 51.80 -50.65 -56.63
N PHE A 39 52.67 -49.79 -56.12
CA PHE A 39 52.84 -49.57 -54.66
C PHE A 39 52.38 -48.20 -54.15
N TYR A 40 52.09 -47.24 -55.03
CA TYR A 40 51.65 -45.91 -54.64
C TYR A 40 50.45 -45.45 -55.49
N GLN A 41 49.24 -45.86 -55.12
CA GLN A 41 48.02 -45.37 -55.79
C GLN A 41 47.90 -43.83 -55.77
N GLY A 42 48.45 -43.15 -54.74
CA GLY A 42 48.53 -41.69 -54.69
C GLY A 42 49.58 -41.05 -55.62
N PHE A 43 50.59 -41.81 -56.07
CA PHE A 43 51.65 -41.32 -56.95
C PHE A 43 51.17 -41.17 -58.39
N PHE A 44 50.25 -42.01 -58.88
CA PHE A 44 49.64 -41.81 -60.19
C PHE A 44 48.57 -40.70 -60.20
N LEU A 45 47.85 -40.47 -59.10
CA LEU A 45 46.99 -39.29 -58.95
C LEU A 45 47.82 -38.00 -58.98
N SER A 46 49.00 -37.98 -58.34
CA SER A 46 49.91 -36.82 -58.40
C SER A 46 50.58 -36.68 -59.77
N LEU A 47 51.01 -37.78 -60.41
CA LEU A 47 51.62 -37.75 -61.74
C LEU A 47 50.61 -37.39 -62.84
N ALA A 48 49.38 -37.90 -62.78
CA ALA A 48 48.28 -37.53 -63.68
C ALA A 48 47.85 -36.07 -63.48
N PHE A 49 47.83 -35.57 -62.24
CA PHE A 49 47.62 -34.16 -61.92
C PHE A 49 48.74 -33.27 -62.51
N GLN A 50 50.00 -33.67 -62.36
CA GLN A 50 51.14 -32.93 -62.94
C GLN A 50 51.16 -32.99 -64.48
N MET A 51 50.82 -34.15 -65.08
CA MET A 51 50.69 -34.29 -66.54
C MET A 51 49.52 -33.48 -67.11
N SER A 52 48.38 -33.43 -66.39
CA SER A 52 47.24 -32.56 -66.70
C SER A 52 47.63 -31.09 -66.62
N ARG A 53 48.39 -30.70 -65.59
CA ARG A 53 48.90 -29.34 -65.42
C ARG A 53 49.89 -28.94 -66.51
N ILE A 54 50.81 -29.82 -66.91
CA ILE A 54 51.71 -29.59 -68.04
C ILE A 54 50.92 -29.40 -69.35
N LYS A 55 49.91 -30.24 -69.60
CA LYS A 55 49.02 -30.11 -70.77
C LYS A 55 48.26 -28.78 -70.75
N ASN A 56 47.64 -28.42 -69.63
CA ASN A 56 46.83 -27.21 -69.53
C ASN A 56 47.69 -25.93 -69.53
N THR A 57 48.86 -25.97 -68.90
CA THR A 57 49.86 -24.90 -68.97
C THR A 57 50.38 -24.72 -70.40
N PHE A 58 50.58 -25.80 -71.16
CA PHE A 58 50.89 -25.73 -72.58
C PHE A 58 49.74 -25.11 -73.38
N SER A 59 48.48 -25.54 -73.17
CA SER A 59 47.30 -24.90 -73.78
C SER A 59 47.17 -23.41 -73.42
N TYR A 60 47.48 -23.02 -72.19
CA TYR A 60 47.45 -21.62 -71.77
C TYR A 60 48.53 -20.78 -72.50
N TYR A 61 49.81 -21.16 -72.43
CA TYR A 61 50.89 -20.37 -73.02
C TYR A 61 50.93 -20.44 -74.56
N VAL A 62 50.42 -21.53 -75.16
CA VAL A 62 50.50 -21.78 -76.62
C VAL A 62 49.17 -21.54 -77.34
N LEU A 63 48.03 -21.97 -76.75
CA LEU A 63 46.69 -21.84 -77.35
C LEU A 63 45.88 -20.65 -76.79
N LYS A 64 46.44 -19.88 -75.85
CA LYS A 64 45.80 -18.72 -75.19
C LYS A 64 44.46 -19.04 -74.50
N GLU A 65 44.29 -20.28 -74.04
CA GLU A 65 43.11 -20.69 -73.27
C GLU A 65 43.09 -20.08 -71.87
N LYS A 66 41.95 -20.12 -71.17
CA LYS A 66 41.86 -19.63 -69.77
C LYS A 66 42.60 -20.58 -68.81
N PRO A 67 43.40 -20.07 -67.85
CA PRO A 67 44.16 -20.93 -66.94
C PRO A 67 43.24 -21.66 -65.97
N GLN A 68 43.53 -22.95 -65.71
CA GLN A 68 42.83 -23.73 -64.70
C GLN A 68 43.36 -23.39 -63.29
N PHE A 69 42.44 -23.36 -62.34
CA PHE A 69 42.74 -23.22 -60.91
C PHE A 69 42.83 -24.59 -60.25
N TYR A 70 43.84 -24.79 -59.40
CA TYR A 70 44.08 -26.02 -58.66
C TYR A 70 43.79 -25.88 -57.16
N TYR A 71 44.46 -24.95 -56.47
CA TYR A 71 44.28 -24.67 -55.04
C TYR A 71 44.83 -23.29 -54.66
N LEU A 72 44.48 -22.83 -53.46
CA LEU A 72 45.10 -21.69 -52.79
C LEU A 72 46.10 -22.21 -51.75
N ASP A 73 47.30 -21.64 -51.70
CA ASP A 73 48.18 -21.78 -50.54
C ASP A 73 47.78 -20.70 -49.53
N VAL A 74 47.31 -21.13 -48.36
CA VAL A 74 46.75 -20.26 -47.33
C VAL A 74 47.44 -20.51 -46.01
N GLU A 75 47.83 -19.44 -45.33
CA GLU A 75 48.22 -19.49 -43.92
C GLU A 75 47.02 -19.09 -43.06
N LYS A 76 46.60 -19.97 -42.15
CA LYS A 76 45.57 -19.71 -41.16
C LYS A 76 46.16 -19.86 -39.76
N ASN A 77 46.14 -18.81 -38.95
CA ASN A 77 46.66 -18.80 -37.58
C ASN A 77 48.12 -19.32 -37.47
N GLY A 78 48.97 -18.99 -38.45
CA GLY A 78 50.35 -19.47 -38.49
C GLY A 78 50.53 -20.89 -39.04
N GLN A 79 49.46 -21.56 -39.47
CA GLN A 79 49.53 -22.90 -40.08
C GLN A 79 49.26 -22.84 -41.58
N ASP A 80 50.16 -23.43 -42.37
CA ASP A 80 50.02 -23.52 -43.82
C ASP A 80 49.09 -24.66 -44.24
N MET A 81 48.18 -24.36 -45.15
CA MET A 81 47.22 -25.31 -45.70
C MET A 81 46.91 -25.02 -47.17
N ARG A 82 46.49 -26.07 -47.88
CA ARG A 82 46.01 -25.97 -49.27
C ARG A 82 44.50 -26.06 -49.28
N ILE A 83 43.86 -25.09 -49.96
CA ILE A 83 42.41 -25.02 -50.08
C ILE A 83 42.02 -25.23 -51.54
N TYR A 84 41.35 -26.33 -51.83
CA TYR A 84 40.88 -26.69 -53.16
C TYR A 84 39.51 -26.07 -53.46
N ARG A 85 39.08 -26.12 -54.72
CA ARG A 85 37.84 -25.47 -55.22
C ARG A 85 36.59 -25.77 -54.38
N ASN A 86 36.45 -27.01 -53.90
CA ASN A 86 35.26 -27.47 -53.19
C ASN A 86 35.45 -27.48 -51.67
N ASP A 87 36.61 -27.08 -51.17
CA ASP A 87 36.85 -26.97 -49.73
C ASP A 87 36.15 -25.74 -49.17
N VAL A 88 35.70 -25.84 -47.93
CA VAL A 88 35.09 -24.72 -47.22
C VAL A 88 36.09 -24.18 -46.21
N LEU A 89 36.55 -22.94 -46.41
CA LEU A 89 37.36 -22.27 -45.41
C LEU A 89 36.46 -21.72 -44.31
N GLU A 90 36.55 -22.28 -43.11
CA GLU A 90 35.84 -21.75 -41.94
C GLU A 90 36.65 -20.64 -41.27
N ILE A 91 36.02 -19.51 -40.95
CA ILE A 91 36.65 -18.37 -40.25
C ILE A 91 35.80 -17.97 -39.04
N THR A 92 36.44 -17.89 -37.88
CA THR A 92 35.92 -17.32 -36.64
C THR A 92 36.52 -15.94 -36.40
N TYR A 93 35.99 -15.16 -35.44
CA TYR A 93 36.54 -13.83 -35.13
C TYR A 93 38.01 -13.84 -34.65
N ARG A 94 38.50 -14.98 -34.14
CA ARG A 94 39.88 -15.14 -33.65
C ARG A 94 40.87 -15.49 -34.76
N ASP A 95 40.37 -15.89 -35.92
CA ASP A 95 41.21 -16.40 -36.97
C ASP A 95 41.89 -15.27 -37.73
N GLU A 96 43.14 -15.48 -38.12
CA GLU A 96 43.89 -14.66 -39.06
C GLU A 96 44.24 -15.50 -40.29
N VAL A 97 43.99 -14.98 -41.48
CA VAL A 97 44.11 -15.70 -42.75
C VAL A 97 44.91 -14.87 -43.74
N VAL A 98 45.88 -15.49 -44.42
CA VAL A 98 46.62 -14.89 -45.53
C VAL A 98 46.60 -15.86 -46.70
N VAL A 99 46.14 -15.42 -47.87
CA VAL A 99 46.34 -16.20 -49.11
C VAL A 99 47.73 -15.88 -49.64
N LYS A 100 48.65 -16.84 -49.57
CA LYS A 100 50.06 -16.67 -49.95
C LYS A 100 50.26 -16.75 -51.46
N ALA A 101 49.62 -17.71 -52.11
CA ALA A 101 49.76 -17.95 -53.54
C ALA A 101 48.52 -18.61 -54.16
N VAL A 102 48.37 -18.47 -55.47
CA VAL A 102 47.35 -19.15 -56.28
C VAL A 102 48.03 -20.20 -57.14
N ALA A 103 47.73 -21.48 -56.92
CA ALA A 103 48.20 -22.54 -57.80
C ALA A 103 47.27 -22.63 -59.03
N SER A 104 47.77 -22.16 -60.16
CA SER A 104 47.08 -22.23 -61.46
C SER A 104 48.04 -22.61 -62.59
N ASP A 105 47.53 -22.66 -63.82
CA ASP A 105 48.33 -22.79 -65.05
C ASP A 105 49.14 -21.50 -65.38
N ASP A 106 48.79 -20.36 -64.78
CA ASP A 106 49.63 -19.15 -64.85
C ASP A 106 50.81 -19.27 -63.89
N LEU A 107 51.90 -19.89 -64.37
CA LEU A 107 53.14 -20.03 -63.61
C LEU A 107 53.81 -18.70 -63.23
N SER A 108 53.48 -17.60 -63.91
CA SER A 108 54.06 -16.29 -63.59
C SER A 108 53.42 -15.66 -62.35
N GLY A 109 52.18 -16.06 -62.02
CA GLY A 109 51.36 -15.43 -60.98
C GLY A 109 51.06 -13.95 -61.21
N LYS A 110 51.49 -13.36 -62.33
CA LYS A 110 51.46 -11.92 -62.57
C LYS A 110 50.05 -11.41 -62.88
N TYR A 111 49.19 -12.28 -63.39
CA TYR A 111 47.85 -11.92 -63.86
C TYR A 111 46.74 -12.54 -63.01
N THR A 112 47.11 -13.33 -61.99
CA THR A 112 46.16 -13.90 -61.03
C THR A 112 46.07 -13.04 -59.79
N TYR A 113 44.84 -12.84 -59.31
CA TYR A 113 44.60 -12.14 -58.06
C TYR A 113 43.42 -12.75 -57.31
N VAL A 114 43.45 -12.59 -56.00
CA VAL A 114 42.40 -13.08 -55.10
C VAL A 114 41.58 -11.91 -54.59
N ARG A 115 40.28 -12.11 -54.43
CA ARG A 115 39.38 -11.18 -53.74
C ARG A 115 38.50 -11.93 -52.76
N PHE A 116 38.48 -11.47 -51.51
CA PHE A 116 37.46 -11.89 -50.56
C PHE A 116 36.17 -11.11 -50.84
N GLU A 117 35.13 -11.84 -51.21
CA GLU A 117 33.84 -11.24 -51.56
C GLU A 117 33.35 -10.30 -50.45
N GLY A 118 33.05 -9.06 -50.83
CA GLY A 118 32.41 -8.12 -49.94
C GLY A 118 33.26 -7.67 -48.74
N LEU A 119 34.59 -7.66 -48.77
CA LEU A 119 35.39 -7.03 -47.68
C LEU A 119 36.38 -5.97 -48.15
N SER A 120 37.00 -6.18 -49.29
CA SER A 120 38.08 -5.33 -49.77
C SER A 120 37.66 -4.54 -51.01
N SER A 121 38.00 -3.24 -51.03
CA SER A 121 37.96 -2.40 -52.23
C SER A 121 39.27 -2.44 -53.02
N ARG A 122 40.25 -3.24 -52.57
CA ARG A 122 41.55 -3.36 -53.21
C ARG A 122 41.45 -4.13 -54.52
N SER A 123 42.44 -3.91 -55.38
CA SER A 123 42.62 -4.66 -56.62
C SER A 123 42.92 -6.14 -56.36
N SER A 124 43.63 -6.47 -55.27
CA SER A 124 43.90 -7.83 -54.82
C SER A 124 44.06 -7.95 -53.30
N ASP A 125 43.63 -9.08 -52.76
CA ASP A 125 43.83 -9.53 -51.37
C ASP A 125 44.93 -10.60 -51.24
N LEU A 126 45.70 -10.85 -52.31
CA LEU A 126 46.84 -11.77 -52.27
C LEU A 126 47.94 -11.19 -51.36
N GLY A 127 48.44 -12.00 -50.42
CA GLY A 127 49.45 -11.59 -49.43
C GLY A 127 48.94 -10.61 -48.36
N VAL A 128 47.63 -10.34 -48.31
CA VAL A 128 47.03 -9.44 -47.31
C VAL A 128 46.59 -10.24 -46.08
N LEU A 129 46.92 -9.74 -44.88
CA LEU A 129 46.41 -10.28 -43.62
C LEU A 129 44.93 -9.95 -43.46
N MET A 130 44.11 -10.98 -43.53
CA MET A 130 42.68 -10.93 -43.35
C MET A 130 42.33 -11.36 -41.93
N LYS A 131 41.76 -10.45 -41.12
CA LYS A 131 41.36 -10.75 -39.75
C LYS A 131 39.91 -11.20 -39.72
N GLY A 132 39.63 -12.37 -39.16
CA GLY A 132 38.29 -12.93 -39.03
C GLY A 132 37.31 -12.00 -38.31
N ILE A 133 37.80 -11.16 -37.38
CA ILE A 133 36.98 -10.16 -36.71
C ILE A 133 36.35 -9.14 -37.67
N ASP A 134 37.01 -8.82 -38.79
CA ASP A 134 36.50 -7.87 -39.77
C ASP A 134 35.33 -8.47 -40.56
N PHE A 135 35.42 -9.77 -40.88
CA PHE A 135 34.33 -10.55 -41.51
C PHE A 135 33.11 -10.59 -40.59
N VAL A 136 33.32 -10.97 -39.33
CA VAL A 136 32.25 -11.07 -38.32
C VAL A 136 31.62 -9.69 -38.06
N ASN A 137 32.44 -8.63 -37.92
CA ASN A 137 31.94 -7.28 -37.69
C ASN A 137 31.06 -6.80 -38.84
N LYS A 138 31.51 -7.02 -40.08
CA LYS A 138 30.75 -6.62 -41.26
C LYS A 138 29.41 -7.34 -41.29
N LEU A 139 29.44 -8.66 -41.11
CA LEU A 139 28.24 -9.51 -41.11
C LEU A 139 27.18 -9.08 -40.09
N ILE A 140 27.59 -8.85 -38.85
CA ILE A 140 26.68 -8.46 -37.77
C ILE A 140 26.06 -7.09 -38.06
N ARG A 141 26.83 -6.15 -38.63
CA ARG A 141 26.36 -4.79 -38.98
C ARG A 141 25.44 -4.76 -40.19
N THR A 142 25.63 -5.64 -41.18
CA THR A 142 24.81 -5.69 -42.40
C THR A 142 23.59 -6.61 -42.27
N GLY A 143 23.40 -7.29 -41.14
CA GLY A 143 22.24 -8.16 -40.89
C GLY A 143 22.21 -9.45 -41.72
N GLY A 144 23.34 -9.88 -42.27
CA GLY A 144 23.43 -10.96 -43.27
C GLY A 144 23.33 -12.39 -42.73
N MET A 145 22.60 -12.62 -41.63
CA MET A 145 22.53 -13.92 -40.98
C MET A 145 21.34 -14.75 -41.47
N SER A 146 21.60 -15.92 -42.04
CA SER A 146 20.58 -16.88 -42.50
C SER A 146 20.52 -18.10 -41.56
N GLY A 147 19.64 -18.08 -40.56
CA GLY A 147 19.28 -19.26 -39.76
C GLY A 147 19.90 -19.37 -38.35
N ARG A 148 19.44 -20.37 -37.57
CA ARG A 148 19.77 -20.60 -36.15
C ARG A 148 21.18 -21.12 -35.86
N SER A 149 21.97 -21.44 -36.88
CA SER A 149 23.24 -22.18 -36.75
C SER A 149 24.48 -21.32 -36.51
N GLY A 150 24.33 -19.99 -36.34
CA GLY A 150 25.51 -19.12 -36.16
C GLY A 150 26.34 -18.93 -37.44
N THR A 151 25.94 -19.55 -38.55
CA THR A 151 26.81 -19.76 -39.71
C THR A 151 26.28 -19.00 -40.93
N VAL A 152 27.17 -18.31 -41.64
CA VAL A 152 26.85 -17.71 -42.96
C VAL A 152 27.74 -18.34 -44.03
N ASN A 153 27.10 -18.94 -45.05
CA ASN A 153 27.74 -19.70 -46.12
C ASN A 153 27.79 -18.96 -47.48
N ASN A 154 27.51 -17.65 -47.49
CA ASN A 154 27.30 -16.89 -48.74
C ASN A 154 28.54 -16.12 -49.20
N TYR A 155 29.69 -16.29 -48.54
CA TYR A 155 30.92 -15.60 -48.94
C TYR A 155 31.79 -16.53 -49.76
N GLN A 156 32.52 -15.93 -50.70
CA GLN A 156 33.44 -16.66 -51.55
C GLN A 156 34.80 -15.98 -51.63
N ILE A 157 35.84 -16.80 -51.75
CA ILE A 157 37.16 -16.34 -52.19
C ILE A 157 37.18 -16.48 -53.70
N LEU A 158 37.12 -15.34 -54.40
CA LEU A 158 37.12 -15.29 -55.84
C LEU A 158 38.56 -15.23 -56.34
N VAL A 159 38.91 -16.18 -57.19
CA VAL A 159 40.20 -16.22 -57.88
C VAL A 159 39.98 -15.74 -59.29
N HIS A 160 40.62 -14.63 -59.63
CA HIS A 160 40.52 -14.00 -60.94
C HIS A 160 41.81 -14.18 -61.72
N TYR A 161 41.68 -14.27 -63.04
CA TYR A 161 42.75 -14.13 -64.00
C TYR A 161 42.35 -13.01 -64.97
N LEU A 162 43.14 -11.94 -65.03
CA LEU A 162 42.73 -10.70 -65.70
C LEU A 162 41.33 -10.26 -65.25
N ASN A 163 40.33 -10.21 -66.15
CA ASN A 163 38.96 -9.81 -65.81
C ASN A 163 38.01 -11.00 -65.55
N ASP A 164 38.49 -12.24 -65.66
CA ASP A 164 37.67 -13.45 -65.58
C ASP A 164 37.82 -14.15 -64.21
N THR A 165 36.72 -14.56 -63.61
CA THR A 165 36.74 -15.45 -62.43
C THR A 165 37.01 -16.89 -62.88
N ILE A 166 38.12 -17.48 -62.42
CA ILE A 166 38.54 -18.85 -62.76
C ILE A 166 38.22 -19.87 -61.66
N ALA A 167 38.06 -19.42 -60.41
CA ALA A 167 37.55 -20.23 -59.32
C ALA A 167 36.83 -19.39 -58.27
N SER A 168 35.95 -20.08 -57.55
CA SER A 168 35.28 -19.59 -56.36
C SER A 168 35.44 -20.66 -55.30
N VAL A 169 36.05 -20.30 -54.17
CA VAL A 169 36.23 -21.18 -53.01
C VAL A 169 35.25 -20.74 -51.93
N PRO A 170 34.36 -21.63 -51.46
CA PRO A 170 33.40 -21.30 -50.40
C PRO A 170 34.08 -20.83 -49.10
N LEU A 171 33.57 -19.74 -48.54
CA LEU A 171 33.95 -19.20 -47.24
C LEU A 171 32.78 -19.30 -46.27
N LYS A 172 33.02 -19.93 -45.12
CA LYS A 172 32.04 -20.08 -44.04
C LYS A 172 32.46 -19.26 -42.84
N ILE A 173 31.69 -18.22 -42.53
CA ILE A 173 31.95 -17.39 -41.35
C ILE A 173 31.10 -17.91 -40.19
N VAL A 174 31.77 -18.24 -39.09
CA VAL A 174 31.16 -18.80 -37.88
C VAL A 174 31.06 -17.70 -36.82
N ILE A 175 29.83 -17.26 -36.55
CA ILE A 175 29.51 -16.31 -35.49
C ILE A 175 29.32 -17.08 -34.19
N THR A 176 30.06 -16.71 -33.16
CA THR A 176 30.02 -17.33 -31.84
C THR A 176 29.14 -16.54 -30.87
N PRO A 177 28.67 -17.15 -29.75
CA PRO A 177 27.99 -16.40 -28.69
C PRO A 177 28.81 -15.21 -28.16
N GLN A 178 30.14 -15.34 -28.14
CA GLN A 178 31.07 -14.30 -27.69
C GLN A 178 31.04 -13.06 -28.60
N ASP A 179 30.79 -13.24 -29.89
CA ASP A 179 30.68 -12.13 -30.84
C ASP A 179 29.46 -11.27 -30.55
N TRP A 180 28.31 -11.90 -30.37
CA TRP A 180 27.08 -11.23 -29.95
C TRP A 180 27.24 -10.55 -28.59
N PHE A 181 27.92 -11.21 -27.64
CA PHE A 181 28.21 -10.62 -26.34
C PHE A 181 29.09 -9.36 -26.44
N ARG A 182 30.12 -9.38 -27.30
CA ARG A 182 30.96 -8.20 -27.56
C ARG A 182 30.14 -7.04 -28.14
N PHE A 183 29.33 -7.31 -29.16
CA PHE A 183 28.45 -6.30 -29.75
C PHE A 183 27.41 -5.75 -28.75
N ALA A 184 26.88 -6.61 -27.87
CA ALA A 184 26.01 -6.18 -26.78
C ALA A 184 26.72 -5.22 -25.81
N LYS A 185 28.00 -5.43 -25.52
CA LYS A 185 28.80 -4.55 -24.66
C LYS A 185 29.16 -3.22 -25.31
N GLU A 186 29.39 -3.22 -26.62
CA GLU A 186 29.72 -2.02 -27.41
C GLU A 186 28.49 -1.15 -27.73
N SER A 187 27.29 -1.73 -27.69
CA SER A 187 26.05 -1.01 -27.99
C SER A 187 25.67 -0.02 -26.88
N SER A 188 25.45 1.25 -27.25
CA SER A 188 24.84 2.26 -26.38
C SER A 188 23.31 2.20 -26.36
N ASN A 189 22.69 1.47 -27.29
CA ASN A 189 21.25 1.27 -27.36
C ASN A 189 20.86 -0.03 -26.63
N VAL A 190 19.96 0.09 -25.66
CA VAL A 190 19.52 -1.00 -24.80
C VAL A 190 18.73 -2.07 -25.55
N GLU A 191 17.86 -1.68 -26.49
CA GLU A 191 17.07 -2.65 -27.27
C GLU A 191 17.97 -3.48 -28.20
N GLN A 192 18.97 -2.84 -28.78
CA GLN A 192 19.98 -3.51 -29.60
C GLN A 192 20.87 -4.44 -28.74
N GLN A 193 21.24 -3.99 -27.54
CA GLN A 193 21.96 -4.82 -26.58
C GLN A 193 21.14 -6.07 -26.17
N ILE A 194 19.84 -5.91 -25.92
CA ILE A 194 18.92 -7.02 -25.62
C ILE A 194 18.85 -8.01 -26.79
N ASP A 195 18.70 -7.54 -28.03
CA ASP A 195 18.67 -8.39 -29.22
C ASP A 195 19.95 -9.22 -29.37
N TYR A 196 21.11 -8.58 -29.20
CA TYR A 196 22.39 -9.27 -29.26
C TYR A 196 22.55 -10.32 -28.16
N LEU A 197 22.16 -10.02 -26.92
CA LEU A 197 22.21 -11.00 -25.84
C LEU A 197 21.25 -12.18 -26.07
N LYS A 198 20.07 -11.95 -26.66
CA LYS A 198 19.15 -13.03 -27.06
C LYS A 198 19.80 -13.95 -28.09
N LYS A 199 20.43 -13.39 -29.13
CA LYS A 199 21.16 -14.17 -30.14
C LYS A 199 22.32 -14.97 -29.54
N ALA A 200 23.04 -14.40 -28.57
CA ALA A 200 24.07 -15.12 -27.84
C ALA A 200 23.50 -16.34 -27.08
N ILE A 201 22.35 -16.18 -26.42
CA ILE A 201 21.65 -17.26 -25.68
C ILE A 201 21.09 -18.32 -26.64
N GLU A 202 20.61 -17.93 -27.82
CA GLU A 202 20.12 -18.87 -28.83
C GLU A 202 21.23 -19.81 -29.32
N LEU A 203 22.45 -19.28 -29.50
CA LEU A 203 23.62 -20.07 -29.90
C LEU A 203 24.21 -20.92 -28.76
N ASN A 204 24.04 -20.50 -27.50
CA ASN A 204 24.43 -21.29 -26.33
C ASN A 204 23.38 -21.22 -25.22
N GLN A 205 22.45 -22.18 -25.25
CA GLN A 205 21.31 -22.20 -24.33
C GLN A 205 21.71 -22.44 -22.87
N ASN A 206 22.89 -23.04 -22.63
CA ASN A 206 23.38 -23.35 -21.29
C ASN A 206 24.24 -22.23 -20.68
N ASP A 207 24.46 -21.11 -21.38
CA ASP A 207 25.24 -19.99 -20.84
C ASP A 207 24.45 -19.19 -19.80
N VAL A 208 24.66 -19.54 -18.53
CA VAL A 208 24.06 -18.84 -17.39
C VAL A 208 24.54 -17.39 -17.25
N ARG A 209 25.77 -17.07 -17.68
CA ARG A 209 26.35 -15.73 -17.49
C ARG A 209 25.63 -14.70 -18.35
N VAL A 210 25.44 -15.01 -19.64
CA VAL A 210 24.73 -14.14 -20.58
C VAL A 210 23.27 -13.97 -20.16
N ARG A 211 22.62 -15.05 -19.70
CA ARG A 211 21.25 -15.00 -19.16
C ARG A 211 21.13 -14.07 -17.96
N LYS A 212 22.05 -14.12 -16.99
CA LYS A 212 22.07 -13.22 -15.83
C LYS A 212 22.26 -11.76 -16.24
N ILE A 213 23.13 -11.48 -17.21
CA ILE A 213 23.35 -10.12 -17.72
C ILE A 213 22.08 -9.58 -18.38
N LEU A 214 21.43 -10.37 -19.23
CA LEU A 214 20.16 -9.98 -19.85
C LEU A 214 19.05 -9.78 -18.81
N ALA A 215 18.96 -10.67 -17.81
CA ALA A 215 18.00 -10.53 -16.71
C ALA A 215 18.23 -9.25 -15.90
N GLY A 216 19.49 -8.91 -15.61
CA GLY A 216 19.85 -7.66 -14.93
C GLY A 216 19.47 -6.42 -15.73
N ILE A 217 19.67 -6.44 -17.05
CA ILE A 217 19.23 -5.35 -17.95
C ILE A 217 17.71 -5.19 -17.89
N TYR A 218 16.96 -6.28 -17.97
CA TYR A 218 15.50 -6.22 -17.84
C TYR A 218 15.06 -5.69 -16.48
N ALA A 219 15.69 -6.13 -15.39
CA ALA A 219 15.39 -5.65 -14.05
C ALA A 219 15.64 -4.14 -13.90
N HIS A 220 16.75 -3.63 -14.47
CA HIS A 220 17.09 -2.21 -14.44
C HIS A 220 16.09 -1.34 -15.22
N HIS A 221 15.53 -1.86 -16.32
CA HIS A 221 14.57 -1.15 -17.18
C HIS A 221 13.10 -1.41 -16.80
N GLY A 222 12.85 -1.91 -15.59
CA GLY A 222 11.49 -2.14 -15.07
C GLY A 222 10.76 -3.35 -15.67
N ARG A 223 11.40 -4.12 -16.57
CA ARG A 223 10.87 -5.35 -17.18
C ARG A 223 11.02 -6.54 -16.21
N THR A 224 10.36 -6.42 -15.06
CA THR A 224 10.54 -7.30 -13.91
C THR A 224 10.15 -8.76 -14.20
N ASP A 225 9.08 -8.99 -14.96
CA ASP A 225 8.62 -10.35 -15.28
C ASP A 225 9.56 -11.08 -16.25
N ASP A 226 10.13 -10.35 -17.23
CA ASP A 226 11.14 -10.91 -18.13
C ASP A 226 12.42 -11.28 -17.37
N ALA A 227 12.86 -10.40 -16.45
CA ALA A 227 13.99 -10.66 -15.56
C ALA A 227 13.75 -11.90 -14.69
N LYS A 228 12.56 -11.98 -14.06
CA LYS A 228 12.14 -13.13 -13.25
C LYS A 228 12.21 -14.44 -14.02
N LYS A 229 11.66 -14.47 -15.24
CA LYS A 229 11.68 -15.65 -16.10
C LYS A 229 13.11 -16.08 -16.44
N LEU A 230 14.00 -15.14 -16.75
CA LEU A 230 15.39 -15.46 -17.07
C LEU A 230 16.17 -15.95 -15.83
N TYR A 231 16.00 -15.34 -14.66
CA TYR A 231 16.64 -15.84 -13.44
C TYR A 231 16.11 -17.23 -13.04
N GLN A 232 14.82 -17.50 -13.24
CA GLN A 232 14.27 -18.84 -13.05
C GLN A 232 14.92 -19.85 -14.00
N GLN A 233 15.12 -19.48 -15.28
CA GLN A 233 15.84 -20.33 -16.24
C GLN A 233 17.31 -20.55 -15.81
N VAL A 234 17.97 -19.54 -15.25
CA VAL A 234 19.32 -19.72 -14.67
C VAL A 234 19.27 -20.78 -13.58
N LEU A 235 18.30 -20.73 -12.65
CA LEU A 235 18.15 -21.74 -11.60
C LEU A 235 17.75 -23.14 -12.10
N THR A 236 17.16 -23.26 -13.29
CA THR A 236 16.93 -24.59 -13.91
C THR A 236 18.22 -25.21 -14.46
N ILE A 237 19.19 -24.38 -14.87
CA ILE A 237 20.48 -24.84 -15.41
C ILE A 237 21.49 -25.03 -14.26
N GLN A 238 21.52 -24.08 -13.33
CA GLN A 238 22.40 -24.05 -12.17
C GLN A 238 21.59 -23.67 -10.92
N SER A 239 21.18 -24.68 -10.15
CA SER A 239 20.26 -24.51 -9.02
C SER A 239 20.84 -23.80 -7.80
N ASP A 240 22.18 -23.74 -7.69
CA ASP A 240 22.92 -23.12 -6.58
C ASP A 240 23.45 -21.70 -6.92
N ASP A 241 23.01 -21.10 -8.03
CA ASP A 241 23.44 -19.76 -8.43
C ASP A 241 22.89 -18.69 -7.47
N THR A 242 23.70 -18.31 -6.49
CA THR A 242 23.33 -17.36 -5.43
C THR A 242 22.93 -15.99 -5.96
N THR A 243 23.50 -15.55 -7.09
CA THR A 243 23.15 -14.26 -7.71
C THR A 243 21.71 -14.28 -8.24
N ALA A 244 21.33 -15.33 -8.98
CA ALA A 244 19.98 -15.49 -9.49
C ALA A 244 18.97 -15.68 -8.35
N MET A 245 19.34 -16.44 -7.31
CA MET A 245 18.51 -16.58 -6.10
C MET A 245 18.27 -15.23 -5.44
N LEU A 246 19.32 -14.44 -5.20
CA LEU A 246 19.24 -13.13 -4.57
C LEU A 246 18.38 -12.15 -5.37
N GLU A 247 18.59 -12.05 -6.67
CA GLU A 247 17.82 -11.15 -7.53
C GLU A 247 16.34 -11.56 -7.62
N LEU A 248 16.04 -12.87 -7.66
CA LEU A 248 14.67 -13.36 -7.58
C LEU A 248 14.03 -13.07 -6.21
N VAL A 249 14.75 -13.21 -5.10
CA VAL A 249 14.26 -12.82 -3.78
C VAL A 249 13.85 -11.35 -3.77
N LYS A 250 14.69 -10.45 -4.29
CA LYS A 250 14.38 -9.01 -4.41
C LYS A 250 13.14 -8.76 -5.27
N ILE A 251 13.03 -9.45 -6.41
CA ILE A 251 11.87 -9.35 -7.31
C ILE A 251 10.59 -9.82 -6.59
N HIS A 252 10.62 -10.98 -5.94
CA HIS A 252 9.48 -11.52 -5.21
C HIS A 252 9.03 -10.59 -4.07
N ILE A 253 9.95 -9.97 -3.33
CA ILE A 253 9.62 -8.98 -2.29
C ILE A 253 8.93 -7.75 -2.92
N LYS A 254 9.47 -7.21 -4.02
CA LYS A 254 8.86 -6.08 -4.73
C LYS A 254 7.44 -6.40 -5.22
N GLN A 255 7.22 -7.63 -5.67
CA GLN A 255 5.91 -8.14 -6.11
C GLN A 255 5.00 -8.58 -4.94
N LYS A 256 5.45 -8.42 -3.68
CA LYS A 256 4.74 -8.88 -2.46
C LYS A 256 4.47 -10.40 -2.44
N GLU A 257 5.26 -11.18 -3.16
CA GLU A 257 5.21 -12.64 -3.21
C GLU A 257 6.05 -13.24 -2.07
N PHE A 258 5.73 -12.90 -0.82
CA PHE A 258 6.55 -13.20 0.36
C PHE A 258 6.77 -14.69 0.59
N GLY A 259 5.83 -15.56 0.21
CA GLY A 259 5.99 -17.01 0.33
C GLY A 259 7.10 -17.56 -0.57
N ALA A 260 7.16 -17.12 -1.83
CA ALA A 260 8.19 -17.51 -2.78
C ALA A 260 9.56 -16.92 -2.38
N ALA A 261 9.58 -15.65 -1.96
CA ALA A 261 10.76 -15.00 -1.42
C ALA A 261 11.33 -15.78 -0.22
N ALA A 262 10.48 -16.19 0.73
CA ALA A 262 10.91 -16.90 1.92
C ALA A 262 11.56 -18.26 1.59
N LYS A 263 10.93 -19.02 0.69
CA LYS A 263 11.46 -20.33 0.29
C LYS A 263 12.85 -20.17 -0.32
N LEU A 264 12.97 -19.27 -1.29
CA LEU A 264 14.22 -19.05 -2.01
C LEU A 264 15.31 -18.45 -1.10
N ALA A 265 14.95 -17.51 -0.22
CA ALA A 265 15.87 -16.94 0.76
C ALA A 265 16.35 -17.98 1.79
N GLY A 266 15.46 -18.88 2.21
CA GLY A 266 15.82 -20.01 3.09
C GLY A 266 16.83 -20.96 2.44
N ASP A 267 16.67 -21.25 1.16
CA ASP A 267 17.63 -22.05 0.42
C ASP A 267 18.95 -21.29 0.18
N LEU A 268 18.88 -19.98 -0.09
CA LEU A 268 20.05 -19.11 -0.25
C LEU A 268 20.91 -19.07 1.02
N ILE A 269 20.30 -18.93 2.20
CA ILE A 269 21.03 -18.89 3.48
C ILE A 269 21.66 -20.24 3.84
N LYS A 270 21.10 -21.37 3.40
CA LYS A 270 21.75 -22.68 3.58
C LYS A 270 23.06 -22.77 2.79
N ILE A 271 23.09 -22.17 1.60
CA ILE A 271 24.27 -22.14 0.72
C ILE A 271 25.27 -21.07 1.18
N ASN A 272 24.77 -19.86 1.46
CA ASN A 272 25.53 -18.71 1.94
C ASN A 272 24.92 -18.14 3.25
N PRO A 273 25.33 -18.64 4.43
CA PRO A 273 24.79 -18.18 5.71
C PRO A 273 25.06 -16.70 6.04
N LYS A 274 26.03 -16.08 5.36
CA LYS A 274 26.42 -14.67 5.55
C LYS A 274 25.68 -13.71 4.61
N GLU A 275 24.71 -14.19 3.85
CA GLU A 275 23.91 -13.36 2.95
C GLU A 275 22.88 -12.53 3.72
N THR A 276 23.13 -11.23 3.89
CA THR A 276 22.27 -10.30 4.65
C THR A 276 20.86 -10.24 4.07
N GLU A 277 20.73 -10.04 2.76
CA GLU A 277 19.45 -9.96 2.04
C GLU A 277 18.60 -11.22 2.19
N GLY A 278 19.24 -12.40 2.30
CA GLY A 278 18.55 -13.65 2.59
C GLY A 278 17.84 -13.60 3.95
N HIS A 279 18.53 -13.13 4.99
CA HIS A 279 17.95 -12.99 6.32
C HIS A 279 16.86 -11.92 6.35
N LEU A 280 17.07 -10.78 5.67
CA LEU A 280 16.05 -9.73 5.54
C LEU A 280 14.78 -10.24 4.86
N ALA A 281 14.92 -11.01 3.78
CA ALA A 281 13.79 -11.58 3.06
C ALA A 281 12.97 -12.57 3.89
N LEU A 282 13.65 -13.44 4.66
CA LEU A 282 12.99 -14.34 5.60
C LEU A 282 12.27 -13.56 6.70
N GLY A 283 12.93 -12.54 7.27
CA GLY A 283 12.34 -11.66 8.27
C GLY A 283 11.05 -11.01 7.78
N LEU A 284 11.07 -10.43 6.58
CA LEU A 284 9.91 -9.81 5.93
C LEU A 284 8.74 -10.78 5.74
N ALA A 285 9.03 -11.99 5.25
CA ALA A 285 7.99 -12.98 5.03
C ALA A 285 7.40 -13.54 6.34
N LEU A 286 8.18 -13.56 7.42
CA LEU A 286 7.71 -13.94 8.75
C LEU A 286 6.89 -12.83 9.41
N GLU A 287 7.24 -11.57 9.16
CA GLU A 287 6.48 -10.39 9.59
C GLU A 287 5.06 -10.39 8.98
N GLU A 288 4.92 -10.69 7.69
CA GLU A 288 3.61 -10.86 7.03
C GLU A 288 2.77 -11.99 7.66
N LYS A 289 3.43 -13.05 8.12
CA LYS A 289 2.80 -14.13 8.88
C LYS A 289 2.58 -13.79 10.36
N LYS A 290 2.90 -12.57 10.80
CA LYS A 290 2.86 -12.09 12.19
C LYS A 290 3.69 -12.95 13.15
N ALA A 291 4.71 -13.64 12.63
CA ALA A 291 5.62 -14.47 13.41
C ALA A 291 6.78 -13.62 13.96
N TRP A 292 6.44 -12.61 14.75
CA TRP A 292 7.32 -11.51 15.18
C TRP A 292 8.64 -11.97 15.81
N SER A 293 8.60 -12.96 16.69
CA SER A 293 9.80 -13.47 17.36
C SER A 293 10.79 -14.11 16.37
N LYS A 294 10.29 -14.88 15.39
CA LYS A 294 11.13 -15.49 14.34
C LYS A 294 11.64 -14.43 13.35
N ALA A 295 10.80 -13.45 13.01
CA ALA A 295 11.21 -12.32 12.17
C ALA A 295 12.37 -11.56 12.83
N ALA A 296 12.26 -11.24 14.12
CA ALA A 296 13.31 -10.58 14.90
C ALA A 296 14.62 -11.38 14.93
N GLN A 297 14.57 -12.72 14.99
CA GLN A 297 15.78 -13.54 14.92
C GLN A 297 16.55 -13.33 13.61
N HIS A 298 15.86 -13.35 12.47
CA HIS A 298 16.49 -13.14 11.16
C HIS A 298 16.94 -11.68 10.96
N TYR A 299 16.14 -10.70 11.38
CA TYR A 299 16.56 -9.31 11.33
C TYR A 299 17.79 -9.03 12.22
N ARG A 300 17.88 -9.68 13.38
CA ARG A 300 19.06 -9.58 14.25
C ARG A 300 20.30 -10.16 13.59
N GLU A 301 20.19 -11.28 12.88
CA GLU A 301 21.32 -11.80 12.09
C GLU A 301 21.72 -10.85 10.96
N ALA A 302 20.76 -10.26 10.24
CA ALA A 302 21.05 -9.26 9.22
C ALA A 302 21.79 -8.04 9.81
N VAL A 303 21.33 -7.53 10.95
CA VAL A 303 21.98 -6.43 11.68
C VAL A 303 23.37 -6.83 12.22
N ARG A 304 23.58 -8.08 12.59
CA ARG A 304 24.89 -8.59 13.03
C ARG A 304 25.88 -8.64 11.86
N LEU A 305 25.42 -9.03 10.67
CA LEU A 305 26.24 -9.08 9.44
C LEU A 305 26.56 -7.68 8.92
N GLU A 306 25.58 -6.76 8.97
CA GLU A 306 25.73 -5.36 8.57
C GLU A 306 25.30 -4.40 9.68
N PRO A 307 26.19 -4.06 10.62
CA PRO A 307 25.86 -3.23 11.79
C PRO A 307 25.34 -1.82 11.46
N HIS A 308 25.73 -1.29 10.30
CA HIS A 308 25.38 0.05 9.80
C HIS A 308 24.12 0.06 8.91
N ASN A 309 23.44 -1.06 8.77
CA ASN A 309 22.18 -1.14 8.02
C ASN A 309 21.02 -0.68 8.91
N ASP A 310 20.82 0.64 8.98
CA ASP A 310 19.77 1.27 9.80
C ASP A 310 18.37 0.77 9.42
N ALA A 311 18.12 0.50 8.14
CA ALA A 311 16.85 -0.04 7.66
C ALA A 311 16.57 -1.45 8.20
N ALA A 312 17.57 -2.32 8.21
CA ALA A 312 17.48 -3.64 8.83
C ALA A 312 17.22 -3.55 10.33
N ARG A 313 17.93 -2.63 11.01
CA ARG A 313 17.77 -2.39 12.44
C ARG A 313 16.40 -1.82 12.80
N PHE A 314 15.85 -0.95 11.95
CA PHE A 314 14.51 -0.43 12.13
C PHE A 314 13.47 -1.57 12.06
N ARG A 315 13.60 -2.48 11.09
CA ARG A 315 12.73 -3.67 10.98
C ARG A 315 12.88 -4.61 12.17
N LEU A 316 14.08 -4.76 12.71
CA LEU A 316 14.31 -5.51 13.96
C LEU A 316 13.54 -4.86 15.12
N ALA A 317 13.65 -3.55 15.29
CA ALA A 317 12.95 -2.80 16.33
C ALA A 317 11.42 -2.90 16.17
N ASP A 318 10.90 -2.84 14.95
CA ASP A 318 9.48 -3.05 14.63
C ASP A 318 9.00 -4.48 14.95
N ALA A 319 9.80 -5.50 14.60
CA ALA A 319 9.50 -6.88 14.96
C ALA A 319 9.45 -7.07 16.48
N TYR A 320 10.36 -6.47 17.23
CA TYR A 320 10.32 -6.47 18.70
C TYR A 320 9.08 -5.75 19.25
N LYS A 321 8.75 -4.56 18.72
CA LYS A 321 7.57 -3.78 19.13
C LYS A 321 6.28 -4.58 18.94
N ASN A 322 6.09 -5.17 17.75
CA ASN A 322 4.90 -5.96 17.42
C ASN A 322 4.88 -7.32 18.14
N GLY A 323 6.04 -7.85 18.51
CA GLY A 323 6.20 -9.00 19.39
C GLY A 323 6.03 -8.72 20.89
N ASN A 324 5.60 -7.52 21.29
CA ASN A 324 5.50 -7.05 22.68
C ASN A 324 6.82 -7.03 23.47
N MET A 325 7.97 -7.08 22.81
CA MET A 325 9.30 -6.98 23.41
C MET A 325 9.75 -5.51 23.45
N MET A 326 9.01 -4.67 24.18
CA MET A 326 9.15 -3.21 24.14
C MET A 326 10.54 -2.71 24.55
N SER A 327 11.22 -3.37 25.50
CA SER A 327 12.58 -2.98 25.91
C SER A 327 13.56 -3.12 24.76
N ASN A 328 13.59 -4.28 24.10
CA ASN A 328 14.47 -4.53 22.95
C ASN A 328 14.16 -3.57 21.79
N ALA A 329 12.88 -3.28 21.54
CA ALA A 329 12.50 -2.29 20.53
C ALA A 329 13.08 -0.90 20.83
N ILE A 330 12.97 -0.45 22.10
CA ILE A 330 13.53 0.84 22.54
C ILE A 330 15.05 0.88 22.32
N ASP A 331 15.77 -0.17 22.72
CA ASP A 331 17.23 -0.23 22.59
C ASP A 331 17.67 -0.08 21.13
N GLU A 332 17.01 -0.81 20.21
CA GLU A 332 17.32 -0.75 18.78
C GLU A 332 16.97 0.61 18.15
N TYR A 333 15.82 1.20 18.49
CA TYR A 333 15.50 2.54 18.00
C TYR A 333 16.45 3.60 18.55
N GLN A 334 16.83 3.52 19.83
CA GLN A 334 17.80 4.45 20.43
C GLN A 334 19.17 4.35 19.76
N TYR A 335 19.58 3.15 19.35
CA TYR A 335 20.77 2.96 18.55
C TYR A 335 20.69 3.76 17.23
N ILE A 336 19.58 3.63 16.49
CA ILE A 336 19.37 4.37 15.23
C ILE A 336 19.42 5.88 15.50
N VAL A 337 18.75 6.36 16.55
CA VAL A 337 18.74 7.80 16.90
C VAL A 337 20.13 8.35 17.18
N LYS A 338 21.02 7.54 17.76
CA LYS A 338 22.38 7.97 18.13
C LYS A 338 23.37 7.93 16.96
N HIS A 339 23.21 7.01 16.01
CA HIS A 339 24.24 6.74 14.98
C HIS A 339 23.80 7.07 13.56
N SER A 340 22.50 7.18 13.30
CA SER A 340 21.98 7.47 11.96
C SER A 340 22.02 8.96 11.63
N ARG A 341 22.13 9.26 10.32
CA ARG A 341 21.98 10.61 9.78
C ARG A 341 20.51 11.05 9.70
N GLU A 342 19.59 10.09 9.59
CA GLU A 342 18.13 10.29 9.40
C GLU A 342 17.32 9.58 10.51
N PRO A 343 17.40 10.05 11.77
CA PRO A 343 16.82 9.36 12.92
C PRO A 343 15.30 9.60 13.09
N GLU A 344 14.65 10.37 12.22
CA GLU A 344 13.31 10.91 12.47
C GLU A 344 12.24 9.82 12.60
N GLU A 345 12.28 8.79 11.75
CA GLU A 345 11.34 7.66 11.84
C GLU A 345 11.51 6.91 13.17
N ALA A 346 12.75 6.70 13.62
CA ALA A 346 13.04 6.03 14.89
C ALA A 346 12.63 6.90 16.09
N LEU A 347 12.78 8.23 16.00
CA LEU A 347 12.30 9.16 17.01
C LEU A 347 10.77 9.14 17.14
N PHE A 348 10.04 9.06 16.02
CA PHE A 348 8.58 8.90 16.05
C PHE A 348 8.19 7.59 16.71
N ALA A 349 8.80 6.47 16.31
CA ALA A 349 8.52 5.16 16.88
C ALA A 349 8.82 5.10 18.39
N LEU A 350 9.92 5.69 18.84
CA LEU A 350 10.25 5.83 20.27
C LEU A 350 9.23 6.69 21.01
N GLY A 351 8.88 7.85 20.45
CA GLY A 351 7.87 8.74 21.03
C GLY A 351 6.55 8.00 21.26
N ASP A 352 6.09 7.25 20.27
CA ASP A 352 4.85 6.48 20.34
C ASP A 352 4.92 5.35 21.38
N ILE A 353 6.05 4.65 21.48
CA ILE A 353 6.28 3.65 22.53
C ILE A 353 6.24 4.31 23.91
N TYR A 354 6.93 5.44 24.09
CA TYR A 354 6.95 6.15 25.37
C TYR A 354 5.57 6.68 25.77
N LEU A 355 4.77 7.18 24.82
CA LEU A 355 3.37 7.54 25.08
C LEU A 355 2.55 6.34 25.57
N LYS A 356 2.69 5.17 24.93
CA LYS A 356 2.00 3.93 25.36
C LYS A 356 2.42 3.50 26.77
N LEU A 357 3.71 3.66 27.10
CA LEU A 357 4.26 3.39 28.43
C LEU A 357 3.97 4.49 29.45
N LYS A 358 3.22 5.54 29.08
CA LYS A 358 2.94 6.74 29.90
C LYS A 358 4.20 7.51 30.35
N LYS A 359 5.33 7.27 29.68
CA LYS A 359 6.60 7.98 29.84
C LYS A 359 6.59 9.29 29.05
N THR A 360 5.77 10.23 29.53
CA THR A 360 5.42 11.45 28.78
C THR A 360 6.60 12.39 28.56
N ASP A 361 7.53 12.50 29.51
CA ASP A 361 8.70 13.37 29.38
C ASP A 361 9.69 12.86 28.32
N GLU A 362 9.89 11.56 28.22
CA GLU A 362 10.71 10.93 27.19
C GLU A 362 10.08 11.09 25.80
N ALA A 363 8.76 10.93 25.68
CA ALA A 363 8.04 11.21 24.45
C ALA A 363 8.20 12.68 24.01
N ILE A 364 8.07 13.63 24.94
CA ILE A 364 8.30 15.07 24.68
C ILE A 364 9.72 15.31 24.15
N LYS A 365 10.74 14.66 24.73
CA LYS A 365 12.13 14.78 24.25
C LYS A 365 12.27 14.30 22.81
N CYS A 366 11.68 13.14 22.46
CA CYS A 366 11.71 12.61 21.11
C CYS A 366 11.08 13.58 20.09
N TYR A 367 9.86 14.06 20.34
CA TYR A 367 9.17 14.95 19.39
C TYR A 367 9.82 16.34 19.31
N ARG A 368 10.42 16.84 20.40
CA ARG A 368 11.21 18.09 20.37
C ARG A 368 12.47 17.95 19.52
N GLU A 369 13.15 16.81 19.56
CA GLU A 369 14.32 16.57 18.70
C GLU A 369 13.92 16.51 17.22
N ILE A 370 12.79 15.88 16.88
CA ILE A 370 12.23 15.93 15.53
C ILE A 370 11.98 17.39 15.12
N LEU A 371 11.34 18.18 15.97
CA LEU A 371 11.04 19.59 15.68
C LEU A 371 12.28 20.50 15.63
N ARG A 372 13.39 20.12 16.28
CA ARG A 372 14.68 20.82 16.15
C ARG A 372 15.23 20.71 14.73
N ARG A 373 15.07 19.52 14.11
CA ARG A 373 15.53 19.21 12.74
C ARG A 373 14.53 19.63 11.68
N GLN A 374 13.25 19.44 11.96
CA GLN A 374 12.12 19.71 11.09
C GLN A 374 11.09 20.62 11.78
N PRO A 375 11.34 21.93 11.93
CA PRO A 375 10.46 22.84 12.67
C PRO A 375 9.02 22.93 12.12
N LYS A 376 8.86 22.62 10.83
CA LYS A 376 7.59 22.66 10.10
C LYS A 376 6.90 21.29 9.98
N ASN A 377 7.26 20.29 10.80
CA ASN A 377 6.62 18.97 10.76
C ASN A 377 5.28 18.98 11.55
N PRO A 378 4.11 18.88 10.88
CA PRO A 378 2.80 18.95 11.56
C PRO A 378 2.53 17.73 12.45
N VAL A 379 3.00 16.55 12.06
CA VAL A 379 2.79 15.29 12.81
C VAL A 379 3.54 15.34 14.14
N ALA A 380 4.77 15.86 14.14
CA ALA A 380 5.56 16.03 15.35
C ALA A 380 4.91 17.03 16.33
N HIS A 381 4.36 18.16 15.83
CA HIS A 381 3.58 19.09 16.67
C HIS A 381 2.32 18.45 17.25
N ALA A 382 1.60 17.63 16.46
CA ALA A 382 0.40 16.94 16.90
C ALA A 382 0.71 15.89 17.99
N ASN A 383 1.72 15.05 17.78
CA ASN A 383 2.13 14.05 18.76
C ASN A 383 2.74 14.66 20.03
N LEU A 384 3.46 15.77 19.89
CA LEU A 384 3.93 16.56 21.03
C LEU A 384 2.76 17.10 21.85
N ALA A 385 1.67 17.53 21.22
CA ALA A 385 0.47 17.96 21.93
C ALA A 385 -0.18 16.81 22.72
N VAL A 386 -0.24 15.60 22.15
CA VAL A 386 -0.71 14.40 22.85
C VAL A 386 0.16 14.11 24.08
N ALA A 387 1.48 14.25 23.95
CA ALA A 387 2.40 14.09 25.08
C ALA A 387 2.16 15.16 26.17
N TYR A 388 1.93 16.42 25.78
CA TYR A 388 1.57 17.47 26.72
C TYR A 388 0.24 17.21 27.43
N ALA A 389 -0.76 16.72 26.71
CA ALA A 389 -2.05 16.33 27.28
C ALA A 389 -1.87 15.27 28.38
N GLY A 390 -1.05 14.24 28.13
CA GLY A 390 -0.74 13.20 29.10
C GLY A 390 0.01 13.69 30.35
N SER A 391 0.78 14.78 30.23
CA SER A 391 1.48 15.43 31.35
C SER A 391 0.67 16.54 32.05
N GLY A 392 -0.59 16.78 31.64
CA GLY A 392 -1.43 17.84 32.20
C GLY A 392 -1.08 19.26 31.76
N LYS A 393 -0.15 19.43 30.80
CA LYS A 393 0.34 20.72 30.28
C LYS A 393 -0.62 21.28 29.22
N ALA A 394 -1.81 21.70 29.67
CA ALA A 394 -2.94 22.05 28.81
C ALA A 394 -2.69 23.29 27.91
N GLN A 395 -1.76 24.18 28.28
CA GLN A 395 -1.45 25.36 27.48
C GLN A 395 -0.51 25.01 26.32
N GLU A 396 0.50 24.20 26.59
CA GLU A 396 1.46 23.70 25.62
C GLU A 396 0.81 22.72 24.63
N GLU A 397 -0.13 21.90 25.09
CA GLU A 397 -1.00 21.09 24.24
C GLU A 397 -1.73 21.96 23.20
N LEU A 398 -2.44 23.01 23.65
CA LEU A 398 -3.20 23.90 22.78
C LEU A 398 -2.28 24.62 21.77
N GLN A 399 -1.13 25.13 22.22
CA GLN A 399 -0.18 25.81 21.34
C GLN A 399 0.39 24.86 20.28
N SER A 400 0.72 23.62 20.66
CA SER A 400 1.26 22.62 19.75
C SER A 400 0.23 22.17 18.71
N LEU A 401 -1.03 21.95 19.12
CA LEU A 401 -2.13 21.66 18.18
C LEU A 401 -2.44 22.83 17.25
N LYS A 402 -2.39 24.08 17.73
CA LYS A 402 -2.54 25.26 16.87
C LYS A 402 -1.46 25.32 15.79
N LYS A 403 -0.19 25.05 16.14
CA LYS A 403 0.91 24.98 15.18
C LYS A 403 0.70 23.84 14.18
N ALA A 404 0.32 22.66 14.65
CA ALA A 404 0.01 21.51 13.80
C ALA A 404 -1.11 21.82 12.80
N ALA A 405 -2.19 22.45 13.25
CA ALA A 405 -3.33 22.85 12.41
C ALA A 405 -2.98 23.97 11.42
N ALA A 406 -2.06 24.86 11.76
CA ALA A 406 -1.57 25.90 10.85
C ALA A 406 -0.66 25.30 9.75
N LEU A 407 0.16 24.31 10.09
CA LEU A 407 1.07 23.64 9.16
C LEU A 407 0.34 22.64 8.24
N ASN A 408 -0.69 21.97 8.74
CA ASN A 408 -1.56 21.11 7.93
C ASN A 408 -3.04 21.42 8.18
N PRO A 409 -3.59 22.42 7.46
CA PRO A 409 -4.97 22.87 7.66
C PRO A 409 -6.05 21.85 7.26
N ASN A 410 -5.73 20.80 6.50
CA ASN A 410 -6.76 19.88 5.99
C ASN A 410 -6.68 18.49 6.64
N GLU A 411 -5.99 18.37 7.78
CA GLU A 411 -5.91 17.12 8.54
C GLU A 411 -7.07 17.00 9.54
N PRO A 412 -8.04 16.08 9.33
CA PRO A 412 -9.22 15.94 10.19
C PRO A 412 -8.86 15.63 11.64
N THR A 413 -7.88 14.76 11.86
CA THR A 413 -7.48 14.29 13.20
C THR A 413 -6.97 15.46 14.06
N ILE A 414 -6.13 16.32 13.49
CA ILE A 414 -5.57 17.49 14.18
C ILE A 414 -6.69 18.48 14.53
N ARG A 415 -7.62 18.74 13.61
CA ARG A 415 -8.74 19.65 13.86
C ARG A 415 -9.70 19.12 14.90
N PHE A 416 -10.00 17.83 14.86
CA PHE A 416 -10.84 17.18 15.88
C PHE A 416 -10.21 17.32 17.27
N ASN A 417 -8.92 17.00 17.40
CA ASN A 417 -8.20 17.12 18.66
C ASN A 417 -8.15 18.57 19.17
N LEU A 418 -7.95 19.54 18.27
CA LEU A 418 -8.01 20.97 18.63
C LEU A 418 -9.41 21.37 19.12
N GLY A 419 -10.48 20.89 18.46
CA GLY A 419 -11.86 21.07 18.89
C GLY A 419 -12.12 20.51 20.29
N ALA A 420 -11.63 19.30 20.57
CA ALA A 420 -11.73 18.66 21.88
C ALA A 420 -10.99 19.42 22.99
N VAL A 421 -9.84 20.03 22.69
CA VAL A 421 -9.13 20.92 23.62
C VAL A 421 -9.95 22.17 23.93
N TYR A 422 -10.51 22.83 22.90
CA TYR A 422 -11.38 24.00 23.12
C TYR A 422 -12.63 23.64 23.94
N GLU A 423 -13.22 22.47 23.69
CA GLU A 423 -14.37 21.99 24.44
C GLU A 423 -14.04 21.77 25.93
N ARG A 424 -12.90 21.13 26.25
CA ARG A 424 -12.44 20.99 27.65
C ARG A 424 -12.21 22.34 28.33
N LYS A 425 -11.76 23.34 27.57
CA LYS A 425 -11.62 24.74 28.03
C LYS A 425 -12.95 25.52 28.03
N LYS A 426 -14.08 24.88 27.73
CA LYS A 426 -15.43 25.48 27.62
C LYS A 426 -15.56 26.56 26.55
N MET A 427 -14.63 26.61 25.59
CA MET A 427 -14.66 27.50 24.43
C MET A 427 -15.51 26.88 23.31
N TYR A 428 -16.81 26.76 23.55
CA TYR A 428 -17.71 25.99 22.68
C TYR A 428 -17.82 26.55 21.26
N GLY A 429 -17.69 27.87 21.07
CA GLY A 429 -17.72 28.49 19.74
C GLY A 429 -16.53 28.06 18.88
N ASP A 430 -15.32 28.07 19.45
CA ASP A 430 -14.10 27.60 18.78
C ASP A 430 -14.14 26.09 18.56
N ALA A 431 -14.60 25.31 19.54
CA ALA A 431 -14.76 23.86 19.39
C ALA A 431 -15.69 23.52 18.23
N ALA A 432 -16.87 24.15 18.17
CA ALA A 432 -17.82 23.95 17.07
C ALA A 432 -17.25 24.40 15.72
N ARG A 433 -16.41 25.44 15.66
CA ARG A 433 -15.71 25.84 14.43
C ARG A 433 -14.78 24.73 13.95
N GLU A 434 -13.95 24.17 14.82
CA GLU A 434 -13.00 23.12 14.43
C GLU A 434 -13.72 21.82 14.03
N TYR A 435 -14.74 21.38 14.78
CA TYR A 435 -15.54 20.22 14.40
C TYR A 435 -16.28 20.43 13.07
N ARG A 436 -16.77 21.65 12.77
CA ARG A 436 -17.35 21.95 11.45
C ARG A 436 -16.31 21.87 10.33
N HIS A 437 -15.05 22.23 10.60
CA HIS A 437 -13.98 22.02 9.63
C HIS A 437 -13.74 20.53 9.36
N VAL A 438 -13.76 19.68 10.38
CA VAL A 438 -13.70 18.22 10.20
C VAL A 438 -14.81 17.76 9.25
N LEU A 439 -16.05 18.23 9.44
CA LEU A 439 -17.17 17.90 8.55
C LEU A 439 -17.10 18.50 7.14
N LYS A 440 -16.31 19.56 6.92
CA LYS A 440 -16.04 20.06 5.57
C LYS A 440 -15.12 19.10 4.80
N ILE A 441 -14.17 18.48 5.49
CA ILE A 441 -13.20 17.55 4.90
C ILE A 441 -13.82 16.15 4.77
N ASN A 442 -14.44 15.67 5.85
CA ASN A 442 -15.18 14.39 5.90
C ASN A 442 -16.62 14.64 6.37
N PRO A 443 -17.57 14.83 5.44
CA PRO A 443 -18.98 15.07 5.78
C PRO A 443 -19.68 13.93 6.54
N SER A 444 -19.08 12.74 6.56
CA SER A 444 -19.61 11.56 7.23
C SER A 444 -18.92 11.23 8.55
N ASP A 445 -18.03 12.09 9.05
CA ASP A 445 -17.34 11.87 10.32
C ASP A 445 -18.33 11.82 11.49
N THR A 446 -18.49 10.64 12.11
CA THR A 446 -19.49 10.42 13.15
C THR A 446 -19.12 11.09 14.47
N ASP A 447 -17.84 11.17 14.79
CA ASP A 447 -17.38 11.76 16.05
C ASP A 447 -17.58 13.28 16.03
N ALA A 448 -17.22 13.95 14.94
CA ALA A 448 -17.45 15.38 14.79
C ALA A 448 -18.95 15.73 14.72
N LEU A 449 -19.76 14.90 14.05
CA LEU A 449 -21.21 15.04 14.04
C LEU A 449 -21.81 14.96 15.45
N GLU A 450 -21.38 13.96 16.24
CA GLU A 450 -21.88 13.76 17.60
C GLU A 450 -21.50 14.92 18.51
N ARG A 451 -20.24 15.36 18.48
CA ARG A 451 -19.79 16.52 19.26
C ARG A 451 -20.54 17.80 18.89
N LEU A 452 -20.78 18.05 17.60
CA LEU A 452 -21.57 19.20 17.17
C LEU A 452 -23.04 19.11 17.57
N ALA A 453 -23.65 17.91 17.51
CA ALA A 453 -25.02 17.70 17.94
C ALA A 453 -25.19 17.98 19.45
N ASP A 454 -24.28 17.42 20.25
CA ASP A 454 -24.26 17.59 21.71
C ASP A 454 -24.02 19.05 22.11
N LEU A 455 -23.04 19.72 21.48
CA LEU A 455 -22.78 21.15 21.71
C LEU A 455 -23.98 22.02 21.31
N SER A 456 -24.64 21.68 20.21
CA SER A 456 -25.85 22.40 19.76
C SER A 456 -27.00 22.21 20.74
N LEU A 457 -27.21 21.01 21.27
CA LEU A 457 -28.21 20.78 22.33
C LEU A 457 -27.90 21.58 23.59
N LYS A 458 -26.65 21.55 24.05
CA LYS A 458 -26.21 22.26 25.25
C LYS A 458 -26.42 23.77 25.14
N ASN A 459 -26.25 24.31 23.94
CA ASN A 459 -26.47 25.72 23.63
C ASN A 459 -27.92 26.05 23.23
N LYS A 460 -28.87 25.12 23.43
CA LYS A 460 -30.31 25.25 23.08
C LYS A 460 -30.57 25.53 21.59
N GLN A 461 -29.63 25.19 20.72
CA GLN A 461 -29.76 25.30 19.27
C GLN A 461 -30.44 24.05 18.70
N TYR A 462 -31.69 23.82 19.10
CA TYR A 462 -32.40 22.56 18.85
C TYR A 462 -32.56 22.22 17.37
N SER A 463 -32.77 23.21 16.50
CA SER A 463 -32.85 22.99 15.04
C SER A 463 -31.55 22.46 14.45
N GLN A 464 -30.41 22.99 14.90
CA GLN A 464 -29.09 22.53 14.44
C GLN A 464 -28.77 21.14 15.01
N ALA A 465 -29.05 20.94 16.30
CA ALA A 465 -28.90 19.64 16.95
C ALA A 465 -29.70 18.55 16.23
N ALA A 466 -30.97 18.81 15.92
CA ALA A 466 -31.82 17.88 15.19
C ALA A 466 -31.24 17.54 13.81
N ASN A 467 -30.71 18.51 13.07
CA ASN A 467 -30.06 18.25 11.77
C ASN A 467 -28.85 17.31 11.91
N TYR A 468 -27.96 17.56 12.88
CA TYR A 468 -26.80 16.72 13.11
C TYR A 468 -27.19 15.30 13.57
N TYR A 469 -28.16 15.16 14.49
CA TYR A 469 -28.65 13.85 14.89
C TYR A 469 -29.38 13.09 13.79
N GLU A 470 -30.10 13.77 12.90
CA GLU A 470 -30.69 13.11 11.71
C GLU A 470 -29.61 12.52 10.80
N ARG A 471 -28.51 13.26 10.58
CA ARG A 471 -27.35 12.74 9.85
C ARG A 471 -26.73 11.55 10.57
N LEU A 472 -26.52 11.63 11.89
CA LEU A 472 -26.03 10.52 12.70
C LEU A 472 -26.93 9.30 12.65
N LYS A 473 -28.25 9.49 12.67
CA LYS A 473 -29.25 8.41 12.60
C LYS A 473 -29.04 7.52 11.37
N THR A 474 -28.64 8.10 10.24
CA THR A 474 -28.36 7.34 9.00
C THR A 474 -27.10 6.46 9.09
N LYS A 475 -26.17 6.77 9.99
CA LYS A 475 -24.87 6.08 10.13
C LYS A 475 -24.79 5.20 11.38
N SER A 476 -25.40 5.63 12.47
CA SER A 476 -25.41 4.99 13.78
C SER A 476 -26.83 4.52 14.14
N SER A 477 -27.48 3.79 13.22
CA SER A 477 -28.90 3.41 13.31
C SER A 477 -29.27 2.53 14.51
N ARG A 478 -28.27 1.99 15.24
CA ARG A 478 -28.47 1.18 16.45
C ARG A 478 -28.16 1.93 17.75
N LYS A 479 -27.68 3.18 17.70
CA LYS A 479 -27.27 3.93 18.90
C LYS A 479 -28.49 4.61 19.53
N ALA A 480 -29.00 4.05 20.62
CA ALA A 480 -30.22 4.53 21.28
C ALA A 480 -30.13 6.01 21.73
N SER A 481 -28.96 6.47 22.15
CA SER A 481 -28.75 7.87 22.58
C SER A 481 -28.99 8.90 21.47
N VAL A 482 -28.70 8.54 20.20
CA VAL A 482 -28.96 9.42 19.05
C VAL A 482 -30.46 9.68 18.90
N TYR A 483 -31.26 8.61 19.00
CA TYR A 483 -32.72 8.72 18.93
C TYR A 483 -33.30 9.43 20.15
N ALA A 484 -32.76 9.20 21.35
CA ALA A 484 -33.20 9.89 22.56
C ALA A 484 -32.96 11.41 22.46
N ASN A 485 -31.74 11.81 22.07
CA ASN A 485 -31.39 13.22 21.94
C ASN A 485 -32.10 13.91 20.76
N LEU A 486 -32.33 13.19 19.67
CA LEU A 486 -33.14 13.69 18.55
C LEU A 486 -34.61 13.86 18.95
N GLY A 487 -35.16 12.91 19.73
CA GLY A 487 -36.49 13.02 20.30
C GLY A 487 -36.62 14.25 21.19
N PHE A 488 -35.61 14.51 22.02
CA PHE A 488 -35.52 15.71 22.85
C PHE A 488 -35.48 16.99 22.02
N ALA A 489 -34.59 17.07 21.03
CA ALA A 489 -34.51 18.22 20.13
C ALA A 489 -35.86 18.51 19.44
N TYR A 490 -36.56 17.47 18.96
CA TYR A 490 -37.87 17.64 18.34
C TYR A 490 -38.97 18.03 19.33
N GLY A 491 -38.92 17.54 20.57
CA GLY A 491 -39.86 17.93 21.63
C GLY A 491 -39.78 19.42 21.94
N GLU A 492 -38.55 19.95 22.07
CA GLU A 492 -38.30 21.38 22.28
C GLU A 492 -38.73 22.23 21.07
N LEU A 493 -38.62 21.68 19.85
CA LEU A 493 -39.14 22.29 18.61
C LEU A 493 -40.66 22.12 18.44
N LYS A 494 -41.36 21.56 19.43
CA LYS A 494 -42.81 21.26 19.43
C LYS A 494 -43.24 20.31 18.31
N LYS A 495 -42.31 19.56 17.72
CA LYS A 495 -42.57 18.52 16.72
C LYS A 495 -42.89 17.20 17.42
N TYR A 496 -43.98 17.18 18.18
CA TYR A 496 -44.27 16.09 19.13
C TYR A 496 -44.39 14.71 18.51
N GLN A 497 -44.98 14.59 17.31
CA GLN A 497 -45.07 13.31 16.59
C GLN A 497 -43.68 12.73 16.28
N ALA A 498 -42.76 13.58 15.80
CA ALA A 498 -41.38 13.17 15.50
C ALA A 498 -40.61 12.86 16.79
N ALA A 499 -40.84 13.64 17.85
CA ALA A 499 -40.24 13.40 19.16
C ALA A 499 -40.65 12.02 19.72
N ALA A 500 -41.95 11.73 19.73
CA ALA A 500 -42.49 10.46 20.21
C ALA A 500 -41.91 9.27 19.45
N SER A 501 -41.90 9.32 18.11
CA SER A 501 -41.36 8.24 17.28
C SER A 501 -39.88 7.95 17.56
N ASN A 502 -39.07 9.00 17.76
CA ASN A 502 -37.65 8.84 18.10
C ASN A 502 -37.44 8.29 19.51
N TYR A 503 -38.19 8.77 20.51
CA TYR A 503 -38.13 8.20 21.86
C TYR A 503 -38.56 6.73 21.92
N GLU A 504 -39.62 6.35 21.21
CA GLU A 504 -40.03 4.95 21.08
C GLU A 504 -38.93 4.10 20.46
N LYS A 505 -38.29 4.62 19.42
CA LYS A 505 -37.17 3.93 18.78
C LYS A 505 -35.97 3.78 19.71
N ALA A 506 -35.65 4.81 20.49
CA ALA A 506 -34.59 4.75 21.50
C ALA A 506 -34.88 3.65 22.55
N ILE A 507 -36.11 3.57 23.05
CA ILE A 507 -36.53 2.52 24.00
C ILE A 507 -36.48 1.13 23.35
N GLN A 508 -36.92 1.00 22.09
CA GLN A 508 -36.81 -0.26 21.34
C GLN A 508 -35.36 -0.71 21.18
N LEU A 509 -34.43 0.23 21.02
CA LEU A 509 -32.98 -0.02 20.94
C LEU A 509 -32.33 -0.25 22.32
N GLY A 510 -33.11 -0.33 23.40
CA GLY A 510 -32.64 -0.72 24.72
C GLY A 510 -32.27 0.45 25.64
N ALA A 511 -32.66 1.70 25.32
CA ALA A 511 -32.54 2.80 26.26
C ALA A 511 -33.38 2.53 27.53
N LYS A 512 -32.74 2.62 28.71
CA LYS A 512 -33.35 2.26 30.00
C LYS A 512 -33.62 3.47 30.89
N GLU A 513 -33.16 4.66 30.50
CA GLU A 513 -33.24 5.87 31.31
C GLU A 513 -34.71 6.19 31.67
N PRO A 514 -35.08 6.32 32.96
CA PRO A 514 -36.43 6.71 33.37
C PRO A 514 -36.85 8.07 32.79
N VAL A 515 -35.91 8.99 32.65
CA VAL A 515 -36.10 10.33 32.05
C VAL A 515 -36.63 10.22 30.62
N LEU A 516 -36.17 9.24 29.84
CA LEU A 516 -36.64 9.04 28.47
C LEU A 516 -38.12 8.65 28.42
N ARG A 517 -38.55 7.79 29.35
CA ARG A 517 -39.98 7.40 29.46
C ARG A 517 -40.84 8.57 29.91
N ALA A 518 -40.34 9.40 30.84
CA ALA A 518 -41.01 10.61 31.27
C ALA A 518 -41.18 11.59 30.10
N ASN A 519 -40.12 11.84 29.33
CA ASN A 519 -40.16 12.72 28.17
C ASN A 519 -41.12 12.21 27.09
N LEU A 520 -41.17 10.90 26.84
CA LEU A 520 -42.14 10.31 25.92
C LEU A 520 -43.58 10.43 26.44
N ALA A 521 -43.80 10.24 27.74
CA ALA A 521 -45.12 10.38 28.36
C ALA A 521 -45.63 11.84 28.30
N ASP A 522 -44.77 12.82 28.62
CA ASP A 522 -45.05 14.25 28.44
C ASP A 522 -45.34 14.60 26.98
N THR A 523 -44.55 14.06 26.04
CA THR A 523 -44.79 14.23 24.60
C THR A 523 -46.16 13.68 24.21
N TYR A 524 -46.56 12.52 24.74
CA TYR A 524 -47.87 11.95 24.50
C TYR A 524 -49.01 12.75 25.12
N GLU A 525 -48.82 13.34 26.29
CA GLU A 525 -49.80 14.26 26.88
C GLU A 525 -49.98 15.50 26.00
N LYS A 526 -48.89 16.11 25.51
CA LYS A 526 -48.92 17.26 24.59
C LYS A 526 -49.60 16.93 23.25
N MET A 527 -49.61 15.66 22.85
CA MET A 527 -50.35 15.16 21.68
C MET A 527 -51.80 14.77 21.99
N GLY A 528 -52.25 14.87 23.24
CA GLY A 528 -53.58 14.42 23.68
C GLY A 528 -53.73 12.90 23.81
N MET A 529 -52.65 12.13 23.66
CA MET A 529 -52.65 10.67 23.73
C MET A 529 -52.57 10.15 25.17
N LYS A 530 -53.50 10.58 26.03
CA LYS A 530 -53.49 10.37 27.48
C LYS A 530 -53.32 8.91 27.91
N LYS A 531 -54.02 7.96 27.25
CA LYS A 531 -53.92 6.52 27.57
C LYS A 531 -52.48 6.00 27.44
N LYS A 532 -51.75 6.44 26.40
CA LYS A 532 -50.35 6.05 26.20
C LYS A 532 -49.43 6.70 27.25
N ALA A 533 -49.68 7.96 27.59
CA ALA A 533 -48.94 8.67 28.65
C ALA A 533 -49.10 7.96 30.01
N ILE A 534 -50.34 7.63 30.40
CA ILE A 534 -50.65 6.88 31.63
C ILE A 534 -49.89 5.55 31.66
N ALA A 535 -49.96 4.76 30.59
CA ALA A 535 -49.29 3.45 30.54
C ALA A 535 -47.76 3.54 30.67
N LEU A 536 -47.15 4.65 30.26
CA LEU A 536 -45.72 4.89 30.45
C LEU A 536 -45.39 5.32 31.88
N TYR A 537 -46.15 6.25 32.45
CA TYR A 537 -45.97 6.69 33.83
C TYR A 537 -46.23 5.56 34.84
N GLU A 538 -47.21 4.68 34.60
CA GLU A 538 -47.48 3.49 35.44
C GLU A 538 -46.26 2.53 35.50
N LYS A 539 -45.44 2.50 34.44
CA LYS A 539 -44.23 1.68 34.38
C LYS A 539 -43.00 2.36 35.00
N MET A 540 -43.12 3.62 35.41
CA MET A 540 -42.02 4.33 36.07
C MET A 540 -41.95 3.96 37.56
N PRO A 541 -40.75 4.00 38.17
CA PRO A 541 -40.60 3.77 39.59
C PRO A 541 -41.43 4.78 40.40
N ALA A 542 -42.15 4.30 41.42
CA ALA A 542 -42.94 5.13 42.34
C ALA A 542 -42.09 6.11 43.19
N SER A 543 -40.76 6.02 43.11
CA SER A 543 -39.83 7.00 43.67
C SER A 543 -39.68 8.25 42.80
N SER A 544 -40.10 8.21 41.54
CA SER A 544 -40.14 9.39 40.67
C SER A 544 -41.37 10.22 41.01
N LYS A 545 -41.15 11.25 41.83
CA LYS A 545 -42.20 12.14 42.34
C LYS A 545 -42.91 12.87 41.20
N ASP A 546 -42.17 13.47 40.28
CA ASP A 546 -42.75 14.22 39.16
C ASP A 546 -43.62 13.35 38.25
N ALA A 547 -43.14 12.13 37.93
CA ALA A 547 -43.92 11.17 37.16
C ALA A 547 -45.16 10.68 37.90
N SER A 548 -45.07 10.50 39.23
CA SER A 548 -46.20 10.10 40.07
C SER A 548 -47.25 11.22 40.15
N THR A 549 -46.82 12.47 40.28
CA THR A 549 -47.71 13.64 40.24
C THR A 549 -48.41 13.74 38.88
N ALA A 550 -47.66 13.67 37.78
CA ALA A 550 -48.22 13.72 36.43
C ALA A 550 -49.22 12.56 36.17
N LEU A 551 -48.92 11.35 36.67
CA LEU A 551 -49.84 10.21 36.59
C LEU A 551 -51.13 10.45 37.38
N ALA A 552 -51.02 10.98 38.61
CA ALA A 552 -52.17 11.28 39.44
C ALA A 552 -53.06 12.36 38.81
N ASP A 553 -52.46 13.41 38.25
CA ASP A 553 -53.18 14.46 37.52
C ASP A 553 -53.89 13.93 36.27
N LEU A 554 -53.24 13.04 35.51
CA LEU A 554 -53.88 12.38 34.37
C LEU A 554 -55.07 11.53 34.81
N TYR A 555 -54.97 10.79 35.92
CA TYR A 555 -56.12 10.05 36.44
C TYR A 555 -57.25 10.96 36.93
N LEU A 556 -56.95 12.11 37.53
CA LEU A 556 -57.97 13.10 37.88
C LEU A 556 -58.69 13.62 36.63
N LYS A 557 -57.95 13.98 35.58
CA LYS A 557 -58.51 14.40 34.29
C LYS A 557 -59.39 13.31 33.66
N GLU A 558 -59.04 12.04 33.83
CA GLU A 558 -59.81 10.87 33.35
C GLU A 558 -60.89 10.41 34.36
N LYS A 559 -61.13 11.18 35.43
CA LYS A 559 -62.10 10.88 36.50
C LYS A 559 -61.87 9.54 37.22
N ASN A 560 -60.66 8.99 37.14
CA ASN A 560 -60.25 7.80 37.89
C ASN A 560 -59.75 8.20 39.27
N TYR A 561 -60.66 8.72 40.09
CA TYR A 561 -60.32 9.37 41.35
C TYR A 561 -59.66 8.42 42.35
N GLN A 562 -60.07 7.15 42.40
CA GLN A 562 -59.50 6.17 43.33
C GLN A 562 -58.00 5.93 43.08
N LYS A 563 -57.59 5.80 41.81
CA LYS A 563 -56.18 5.65 41.47
C LYS A 563 -55.38 6.93 41.77
N ALA A 564 -55.94 8.10 41.48
CA ALA A 564 -55.31 9.38 41.80
C ALA A 564 -55.10 9.56 43.31
N ILE A 565 -56.12 9.29 44.12
CA ILE A 565 -56.05 9.34 45.59
C ILE A 565 -54.96 8.40 46.10
N ALA A 566 -54.91 7.15 45.63
CA ALA A 566 -53.91 6.19 46.07
C ALA A 566 -52.47 6.65 45.80
N ILE A 567 -52.22 7.34 44.68
CA ILE A 567 -50.90 7.92 44.37
C ILE A 567 -50.63 9.13 45.26
N TYR A 568 -51.56 10.06 45.39
CA TYR A 568 -51.38 11.24 46.23
C TYR A 568 -51.20 10.90 47.71
N GLN A 569 -51.84 9.86 48.22
CA GLN A 569 -51.58 9.33 49.56
C GLN A 569 -50.14 8.85 49.73
N LYS A 570 -49.59 8.14 48.73
CA LYS A 570 -48.18 7.70 48.76
C LYS A 570 -47.23 8.90 48.71
N LEU A 571 -47.51 9.89 47.86
CA LEU A 571 -46.72 11.13 47.78
C LEU A 571 -46.74 11.90 49.10
N ALA A 572 -47.90 12.07 49.73
CA ALA A 572 -48.03 12.72 51.03
C ALA A 572 -47.29 11.96 52.15
N LYS A 573 -47.24 10.62 52.12
CA LYS A 573 -46.43 9.82 53.06
C LYS A 573 -44.93 10.00 52.84
N GLN A 574 -44.48 10.16 51.60
CA GLN A 574 -43.08 10.40 51.25
C GLN A 574 -42.65 11.85 51.56
N GLU A 575 -43.58 12.80 51.56
CA GLU A 575 -43.35 14.22 51.83
C GLU A 575 -44.21 14.72 53.00
N PRO A 576 -44.02 14.18 54.23
CA PRO A 576 -44.97 14.35 55.34
C PRO A 576 -45.07 15.79 55.90
N LYS A 577 -44.23 16.72 55.43
CA LYS A 577 -44.22 18.12 55.87
C LYS A 577 -44.45 19.12 54.72
N LYS A 578 -44.85 18.64 53.54
CA LYS A 578 -45.04 19.49 52.36
C LYS A 578 -46.53 19.78 52.16
N ALA A 579 -46.93 21.04 52.30
CA ALA A 579 -48.31 21.47 52.17
C ALA A 579 -48.93 21.03 50.83
N GLY A 580 -48.25 21.27 49.71
CA GLY A 580 -48.72 20.90 48.37
C GLY A 580 -49.10 19.42 48.19
N SER A 581 -48.42 18.49 48.87
CA SER A 581 -48.73 17.06 48.75
C SER A 581 -50.05 16.70 49.43
N TYR A 582 -50.38 17.35 50.55
CA TYR A 582 -51.69 17.23 51.21
C TYR A 582 -52.77 18.03 50.48
N ALA A 583 -52.44 19.17 49.88
CA ALA A 583 -53.35 19.95 49.06
C ALA A 583 -53.82 19.15 47.84
N ASN A 584 -52.89 18.52 47.10
CA ASN A 584 -53.23 17.67 45.96
C ASN A 584 -54.05 16.44 46.35
N LEU A 585 -53.76 15.85 47.53
CA LEU A 585 -54.57 14.77 48.06
C LEU A 585 -56.00 15.24 48.43
N GLY A 586 -56.11 16.41 49.05
CA GLY A 586 -57.40 17.05 49.34
C GLY A 586 -58.20 17.33 48.06
N PHE A 587 -57.52 17.83 47.03
CA PHE A 587 -58.09 18.06 45.71
C PHE A 587 -58.61 16.78 45.06
N ALA A 588 -57.83 15.69 45.12
CA ALA A 588 -58.27 14.40 44.61
C ALA A 588 -59.51 13.85 45.34
N TYR A 589 -59.59 14.02 46.66
CA TYR A 589 -60.79 13.65 47.43
C TYR A 589 -62.00 14.54 47.11
N ALA A 590 -61.79 15.85 46.94
CA ALA A 590 -62.85 16.78 46.56
C ALA A 590 -63.42 16.42 45.17
N ALA A 591 -62.55 16.12 44.20
CA ALA A 591 -62.94 15.66 42.87
C ALA A 591 -63.72 14.33 42.90
N ALA A 592 -63.41 13.45 43.86
CA ALA A 592 -64.15 12.22 44.12
C ALA A 592 -65.49 12.43 44.84
N GLY A 593 -65.82 13.65 45.25
CA GLY A 593 -67.00 13.99 46.05
C GLY A 593 -66.88 13.64 47.55
N ASN A 594 -65.71 13.18 48.02
CA ASN A 594 -65.48 12.89 49.43
C ASN A 594 -64.99 14.14 50.16
N TYR A 595 -65.91 15.06 50.41
CA TYR A 595 -65.60 16.37 50.97
C TYR A 595 -65.04 16.30 52.40
N ASP A 596 -65.41 15.28 53.19
CA ASP A 596 -64.86 15.08 54.53
C ASP A 596 -63.35 14.84 54.53
N GLN A 597 -62.88 13.93 53.68
CA GLN A 597 -61.44 13.70 53.55
C GLN A 597 -60.73 14.88 52.88
N ALA A 598 -61.38 15.55 51.91
CA ALA A 598 -60.85 16.77 51.31
C ALA A 598 -60.57 17.85 52.36
N ILE A 599 -61.57 18.17 53.20
CA ILE A 599 -61.46 19.13 54.29
C ILE A 599 -60.34 18.75 55.26
N LYS A 600 -60.25 17.47 55.65
CA LYS A 600 -59.19 16.98 56.55
C LYS A 600 -57.79 17.22 55.95
N HIS A 601 -57.60 16.91 54.67
CA HIS A 601 -56.31 17.02 54.02
C HIS A 601 -55.93 18.46 53.68
N TYR A 602 -56.87 19.31 53.28
CA TYR A 602 -56.61 20.75 53.14
C TYR A 602 -56.25 21.40 54.47
N ASN A 603 -56.95 21.09 55.57
CA ASN A 603 -56.56 21.57 56.90
C ASN A 603 -55.17 21.06 57.32
N THR A 604 -54.80 19.85 56.89
CA THR A 604 -53.44 19.33 57.13
C THR A 604 -52.41 20.08 56.28
N ALA A 605 -52.72 20.41 55.03
CA ALA A 605 -51.87 21.23 54.19
C ALA A 605 -51.66 22.62 54.81
N LEU A 606 -52.73 23.25 55.32
CA LEU A 606 -52.70 24.55 55.99
C LEU A 606 -51.93 24.56 57.33
N LYS A 607 -51.69 23.39 57.94
CA LYS A 607 -50.78 23.30 59.11
C LYS A 607 -49.32 23.48 58.72
N PHE A 608 -48.96 23.15 57.48
CA PHE A 608 -47.59 23.25 56.96
C PHE A 608 -47.38 24.52 56.14
N ASP A 609 -48.43 25.09 55.57
CA ASP A 609 -48.42 26.41 54.94
C ASP A 609 -49.71 27.15 55.26
N SER A 610 -49.67 28.03 56.25
CA SER A 610 -50.88 28.69 56.78
C SER A 610 -51.42 29.79 55.87
N ASP A 611 -50.65 30.25 54.89
CA ASP A 611 -50.93 31.50 54.17
C ASP A 611 -51.19 31.25 52.66
N ASP A 612 -51.46 30.00 52.28
CA ASP A 612 -51.78 29.60 50.91
C ASP A 612 -53.26 29.86 50.57
N ALA A 613 -53.49 30.93 49.80
CA ALA A 613 -54.82 31.36 49.38
C ALA A 613 -55.54 30.31 48.52
N ASP A 614 -54.83 29.55 47.67
CA ASP A 614 -55.42 28.55 46.78
C ASP A 614 -55.95 27.35 47.58
N ILE A 615 -55.24 26.96 48.65
CA ILE A 615 -55.71 25.91 49.55
C ILE A 615 -56.97 26.36 50.31
N TYR A 616 -57.04 27.61 50.76
CA TYR A 616 -58.25 28.15 51.37
C TYR A 616 -59.43 28.19 50.39
N ASP A 617 -59.19 28.56 49.13
CA ASP A 617 -60.21 28.55 48.08
C ASP A 617 -60.76 27.14 47.78
N ASN A 618 -59.90 26.14 47.84
CA ASN A 618 -60.26 24.75 47.65
C ASN A 618 -60.96 24.15 48.89
N LEU A 619 -60.55 24.56 50.09
CA LEU A 619 -61.21 24.19 51.35
C LEU A 619 -62.61 24.83 51.45
N GLY A 620 -62.74 26.09 51.06
CA GLY A 620 -64.02 26.80 51.00
C GLY A 620 -65.02 26.10 50.08
N GLU A 621 -64.55 25.66 48.91
CA GLU A 621 -65.38 24.90 47.97
C GLU A 621 -65.81 23.55 48.56
N ALA A 622 -64.90 22.85 49.24
CA ALA A 622 -65.24 21.59 49.89
C ALA A 622 -66.28 21.78 51.01
N TYR A 623 -66.20 22.86 51.79
CA TYR A 623 -67.23 23.21 52.78
C TYR A 623 -68.57 23.57 52.12
N GLU A 624 -68.57 24.36 51.05
CA GLU A 624 -69.77 24.75 50.30
C GLU A 624 -70.47 23.51 49.72
N LYS A 625 -69.72 22.62 49.06
CA LYS A 625 -70.27 21.38 48.49
C LYS A 625 -70.78 20.40 49.53
N LYS A 626 -70.28 20.46 50.77
CA LYS A 626 -70.79 19.70 51.91
C LYS A 626 -72.02 20.35 52.57
N GLY A 627 -72.40 21.57 52.17
CA GLY A 627 -73.51 22.33 52.76
C GLY A 627 -73.14 23.08 54.05
N LEU A 628 -71.86 23.20 54.39
CA LEU A 628 -71.38 23.93 55.56
C LEU A 628 -71.13 25.40 55.19
N TYR A 629 -72.19 26.10 54.78
CA TYR A 629 -72.10 27.43 54.13
C TYR A 629 -71.43 28.50 55.00
N GLN A 630 -71.65 28.50 56.32
CA GLN A 630 -71.00 29.46 57.22
C GLN A 630 -69.47 29.27 57.24
N LYS A 631 -69.00 28.01 57.34
CA LYS A 631 -67.57 27.69 57.30
C LYS A 631 -66.97 27.98 55.93
N ALA A 632 -67.71 27.70 54.85
CA ALA A 632 -67.30 28.04 53.49
C ALA A 632 -67.07 29.55 53.35
N LEU A 633 -68.01 30.37 53.82
CA LEU A 633 -67.91 31.83 53.78
C LEU A 633 -66.69 32.36 54.55
N GLU A 634 -66.46 31.87 55.77
CA GLU A 634 -65.29 32.23 56.56
C GLU A 634 -63.98 31.86 55.87
N THR A 635 -63.94 30.66 55.27
CA THR A 635 -62.76 30.16 54.56
C THR A 635 -62.49 30.97 53.29
N TYR A 636 -63.52 31.30 52.50
CA TYR A 636 -63.38 32.16 51.34
C TYR A 636 -62.96 33.59 51.69
N LYS A 637 -63.46 34.15 52.80
CA LYS A 637 -62.98 35.45 53.30
C LYS A 637 -61.49 35.44 53.64
N LYS A 638 -60.98 34.34 54.21
CA LYS A 638 -59.54 34.16 54.46
C LYS A 638 -58.75 34.06 53.15
N ALA A 639 -59.22 33.27 52.19
CA ALA A 639 -58.63 33.20 50.85
C ALA A 639 -58.57 34.60 50.19
N HIS A 640 -59.66 35.37 50.24
CA HIS A 640 -59.71 36.72 49.68
C HIS A 640 -58.81 37.72 50.44
N ALA A 641 -58.65 37.59 51.75
CA ALA A 641 -57.74 38.43 52.52
C ALA A 641 -56.27 38.18 52.15
N LEU A 642 -55.91 36.93 51.86
CA LEU A 642 -54.57 36.54 51.42
C LEU A 642 -54.32 36.86 49.94
N ASN A 643 -55.33 36.71 49.09
CA ASN A 643 -55.30 37.07 47.68
C ASN A 643 -56.61 37.76 47.24
N PRO A 644 -56.66 39.10 47.27
CA PRO A 644 -57.84 39.87 46.87
C PRO A 644 -58.28 39.64 45.43
N GLU A 645 -57.35 39.25 44.56
CA GLU A 645 -57.58 38.99 43.13
C GLU A 645 -58.13 37.58 42.86
N SER A 646 -58.34 36.73 43.88
CA SER A 646 -58.94 35.40 43.65
C SER A 646 -60.35 35.53 43.05
N PRO A 647 -60.56 35.09 41.79
CA PRO A 647 -61.89 35.17 41.16
C PRO A 647 -62.89 34.24 41.86
N LYS A 648 -62.38 33.14 42.45
CA LYS A 648 -63.21 32.12 43.11
C LYS A 648 -63.78 32.67 44.40
N ALA A 649 -62.95 33.20 45.30
CA ALA A 649 -63.42 33.79 46.55
C ALA A 649 -64.36 34.98 46.29
N ALA A 650 -63.98 35.88 45.38
CA ALA A 650 -64.77 37.06 45.02
C ALA A 650 -66.18 36.69 44.50
N GLN A 651 -66.28 35.62 43.68
CA GLN A 651 -67.57 35.16 43.17
C GLN A 651 -68.42 34.44 44.25
N ARG A 652 -67.80 33.68 45.15
CA ARG A 652 -68.51 32.80 46.10
C ARG A 652 -68.99 33.52 47.35
N ILE A 653 -68.25 34.50 47.86
CA ILE A 653 -68.60 35.23 49.09
C ILE A 653 -70.01 35.88 49.01
N PRO A 654 -70.38 36.66 47.96
CA PRO A 654 -71.71 37.26 47.88
C PRO A 654 -72.82 36.22 47.78
N ARG A 655 -72.59 35.14 47.01
CA ARG A 655 -73.57 34.05 46.85
C ARG A 655 -73.88 33.35 48.16
N LEU A 656 -72.84 33.03 48.94
CA LEU A 656 -72.99 32.39 50.24
C LEU A 656 -73.69 33.31 51.26
N ASN A 657 -73.40 34.62 51.24
CA ASN A 657 -74.11 35.60 52.08
C ASN A 657 -75.62 35.59 51.79
N ILE A 658 -76.02 35.58 50.51
CA ILE A 658 -77.43 35.53 50.10
C ILE A 658 -78.08 34.20 50.55
N GLN A 659 -77.41 33.07 50.32
CA GLN A 659 -77.88 31.75 50.70
C GLN A 659 -78.15 31.66 52.22
N LEU A 660 -77.20 32.12 53.04
CA LEU A 660 -77.32 32.11 54.50
C LEU A 660 -78.44 33.04 55.00
N LEU A 661 -78.68 34.17 54.34
CA LEU A 661 -79.81 35.05 54.65
C LEU A 661 -81.16 34.39 54.34
N GLN A 662 -81.24 33.65 53.23
CA GLN A 662 -82.45 32.90 52.86
C GLN A 662 -82.73 31.75 53.83
N GLU A 663 -81.70 31.02 54.27
CA GLU A 663 -81.83 29.94 55.27
C GLU A 663 -82.32 30.47 56.62
N ARG A 664 -81.78 31.60 57.10
CA ARG A 664 -82.26 32.24 58.33
C ARG A 664 -83.72 32.67 58.22
N LYS A 665 -84.14 33.23 57.08
CA LYS A 665 -85.55 33.57 56.84
C LYS A 665 -86.46 32.34 56.86
N ARG A 666 -86.04 31.23 56.23
CA ARG A 666 -86.81 29.97 56.21
C ARG A 666 -86.95 29.32 57.60
N GLN A 667 -85.89 29.38 58.42
CA GLN A 667 -85.93 28.87 59.80
C GLN A 667 -86.89 29.68 60.68
N ASN A 668 -86.96 31.00 60.47
CA ASN A 668 -87.87 31.88 61.20
C ASN A 668 -89.34 31.73 60.77
N THR A 669 -89.64 31.25 59.56
CA THR A 669 -91.02 31.03 59.06
C THR A 669 -91.56 29.62 59.27
N GLY A 670 -90.74 28.65 59.70
CA GLY A 670 -91.15 27.26 59.96
C GLY A 670 -91.27 26.91 61.44
N SER A 671 -91.16 27.91 62.31
CA SER A 671 -91.31 27.81 63.78
C SER A 671 -92.52 28.58 64.31
N GLU A 672 -93.35 29.11 63.40
CA GLU A 672 -94.76 29.49 63.63
C GLU A 672 -95.66 28.32 63.22
#